data_AF-A0A2P6NIA9-F1
#
_entry.id   AF-A0A2P6NIA9-F1
#
_cell.length_a   1.000
_cell.length_b   1.000
_cell.length_c   1.000
_cell.angle_alpha   90.00
_cell.angle_beta   90.00
_cell.angle_gamma   90.00
#
_symmetry.space_group_name_H-M   'P 1'
#
loop_
_entity.id
_entity.type
_entity.pdbx_description
1 polymer ?
#
loop_
_entity_poly.entity_id
_entity_poly.type
_entity_poly.pdbx_seq_one_letter_code
_entity_poly.pdbx_strand_id
1 'polypeptide(L)'
;MNRLLLFCVTTACAVGGISMLNDPYYNITVSKIRPESHGSSETRGVADYTGMICALNGNLTKMAQYLDSLHSVQNKNASSLDYGRFPWYWTQKDDMSTSDSNANNFIASGTAYCLRQCGDGLKRVSPSTYQAALTSGRISILWMRSQMKRYNKYVPSYTNMYVSTIHLFVMWGTILGDDVTVMDGHNMLKLWINTTQTSGIAEYSAQTYIGMSIDMFQNLARNGPELIRQDALVALELVWRELTATYFSGAGYTGGSESRTYNYGYLPTYATIWFAAFQFPHWTTQDVSLVLNGKGLSTNPLDLFKQPDITPWGPSTTSQRYLQWPTKSYRGKFKSDVGADRSSWSSPGVSIGAGGYASAADVPVVGLFANFSMASLYVMTDDVGDPYCTGASRTTGHCEHPVNVRVNVQKGGTVLTGITWNNGTEISNKEASTNVIVPLAADEILINGRSISRAMNTSVDLPLDTIVSVRYKTGAIVFRILTATTGIASDMSSVKVKWIVEPGSYGGTVGRLAIFHRTASHTAAWAPDQAAALLAFHAKTVQFPSEVALMPNGCRNLSASANIDGHTLSFRRRLTHMKYWSVLVELARSIDGREDKYPAFDCYEETEESNQSDTTRSTVVVPTLHSSGKPQQMPPHRGAIYSIPGVYIDSFEQSKELRESRGVVWFLTHFHADHYLGLADDFDGIIHCTSITRDLVLNRFKKLRPSQIVILMDCGTHIIQTKTCLLNVQTLPTNHCPGAVMLLLDSGTTRVLHTGDIRYDADIFAPAMTKIGQVNTLYLDTTFLQLKWKSFPPAVGSFEMVGSIVEKSLKNKRKPIEFYIECEMLGTEELLVYLSERFSHKIQVRPSFYRKLKILYKERTEELFTCDDDTIFHACKAKTFFNMARRKENQEGKVFIKASTQWFGLERDPMKYLQTPVSSEGVWHVLYSIHSSMEELVEFVARVGAQKIVPLTDCDAPLLRQLSDSCQRASQNPKPGVFSQKTAWPKRDSSFIVNRSIGLNDDDLSQKESVEDIINRDLAETDRKRVKTSSQEELGSWLYLESDDDEYFIDPPDVDTFEGEYTSDEPTETHREDTKSSSGIGRKKVSSFRSHLKGRECLLDSLPHSGLTADSANRVT
;
A
#
# COMPACT_ATOMS: atom_id res chain seq x y z
N MET A 1 34.82 34.38 -26.45
CA MET A 1 33.54 33.91 -25.85
C MET A 1 33.64 33.50 -24.38
N ASN A 2 34.69 32.79 -23.92
CA ASN A 2 34.70 32.15 -22.58
C ASN A 2 34.55 33.09 -21.35
N ARG A 3 34.69 34.42 -21.48
CA ARG A 3 34.31 35.38 -20.41
C ARG A 3 32.84 35.79 -20.41
N LEU A 4 32.11 35.67 -21.55
CA LEU A 4 30.66 35.84 -21.58
C LEU A 4 29.94 34.63 -20.98
N LEU A 5 30.40 33.39 -21.25
CA LEU A 5 29.76 32.19 -20.68
C LEU A 5 29.73 32.23 -19.14
N LEU A 6 30.81 32.68 -18.50
CA LEU A 6 30.84 32.82 -17.04
C LEU A 6 29.87 33.90 -16.52
N PHE A 7 29.59 34.94 -17.32
CA PHE A 7 28.62 35.98 -17.01
C PHE A 7 27.17 35.46 -17.20
N CYS A 8 26.90 34.73 -18.29
CA CYS A 8 25.59 34.12 -18.54
C CYS A 8 25.24 33.01 -17.53
N VAL A 9 26.20 32.20 -17.10
CA VAL A 9 25.97 31.17 -16.06
C VAL A 9 25.72 31.81 -14.68
N THR A 10 26.29 32.99 -14.41
CA THR A 10 26.02 33.73 -13.16
C THR A 10 24.73 34.56 -13.21
N THR A 11 24.24 34.99 -14.39
CA THR A 11 22.92 35.61 -14.53
C THR A 11 21.77 34.62 -14.67
N ALA A 12 21.99 33.40 -15.16
CA ALA A 12 20.96 32.35 -15.19
C ALA A 12 20.47 31.99 -13.76
N CYS A 13 21.35 32.04 -12.76
CA CYS A 13 20.98 31.90 -11.34
C CYS A 13 20.33 33.17 -10.72
N ALA A 14 20.07 34.22 -11.51
CA ALA A 14 19.55 35.51 -11.03
C ALA A 14 18.22 35.93 -11.70
N VAL A 15 17.75 35.24 -12.73
CA VAL A 15 16.50 35.58 -13.46
C VAL A 15 15.47 34.45 -13.30
N GLY A 16 14.84 34.43 -12.13
CA GLY A 16 13.78 33.47 -11.77
C GLY A 16 13.06 33.78 -10.45
N GLY A 17 13.26 34.97 -9.89
CA GLY A 17 12.59 35.39 -8.66
C GLY A 17 11.18 35.89 -8.92
N ILE A 18 10.17 35.26 -8.30
CA ILE A 18 8.77 35.69 -8.34
C ILE A 18 8.65 37.02 -7.55
N SER A 19 8.76 38.15 -8.26
CA SER A 19 8.83 39.48 -7.63
C SER A 19 7.46 39.94 -7.09
N MET A 20 7.17 39.57 -5.84
CA MET A 20 5.93 39.91 -5.14
C MET A 20 5.89 41.35 -4.60
N LEU A 21 6.88 42.19 -4.93
CA LEU A 21 7.02 43.58 -4.44
C LEU A 21 5.80 44.47 -4.71
N ASN A 22 5.01 44.17 -5.74
CA ASN A 22 3.79 44.93 -6.08
C ASN A 22 2.50 44.29 -5.56
N ASP A 23 2.55 43.12 -4.92
CA ASP A 23 1.35 42.48 -4.37
C ASP A 23 0.96 43.12 -3.03
N PRO A 24 -0.32 43.51 -2.84
CA PRO A 24 -0.76 44.20 -1.62
C PRO A 24 -0.76 43.27 -0.40
N TYR A 25 -1.04 41.98 -0.55
CA TYR A 25 -1.06 41.02 0.56
C TYR A 25 0.36 40.67 1.03
N TYR A 26 1.30 40.55 0.09
CA TYR A 26 2.73 40.40 0.35
C TYR A 26 3.25 41.55 1.23
N ASN A 27 3.02 42.79 0.78
CA ASN A 27 3.44 43.98 1.53
C ASN A 27 2.74 44.10 2.88
N ILE A 28 1.45 43.75 2.98
CA ILE A 28 0.70 43.72 4.24
C ILE A 28 1.25 42.68 5.21
N THR A 29 1.65 41.47 4.77
CA THR A 29 2.30 40.52 5.67
C THR A 29 3.69 41.01 6.06
N VAL A 30 4.56 41.33 5.10
CA VAL A 30 5.97 41.67 5.39
C VAL A 30 6.11 42.92 6.28
N SER A 31 5.22 43.91 6.15
CA SER A 31 5.20 45.09 7.03
C SER A 31 4.68 44.83 8.45
N LYS A 32 3.90 43.75 8.66
CA LYS A 32 3.50 43.26 9.99
C LYS A 32 4.61 42.47 10.69
N ILE A 33 5.56 41.88 9.96
CA ILE A 33 6.62 41.10 10.58
C ILE A 33 7.65 42.03 11.23
N ARG A 34 7.67 42.03 12.56
CA ARG A 34 8.59 42.79 13.42
C ARG A 34 9.10 41.87 14.53
N PRO A 35 10.38 41.44 14.51
CA PRO A 35 10.90 40.50 15.51
C PRO A 35 10.91 41.05 16.94
N GLU A 36 10.80 42.38 17.08
CA GLU A 36 11.19 43.13 18.28
C GLU A 36 10.02 43.89 18.94
N SER A 37 8.83 43.94 18.31
CA SER A 37 7.68 44.73 18.82
C SER A 37 6.53 43.91 19.38
N HIS A 38 6.68 42.60 19.53
CA HIS A 38 5.69 41.72 20.15
C HIS A 38 6.35 40.86 21.22
N GLY A 39 6.18 41.22 22.50
CA GLY A 39 6.68 40.49 23.67
C GLY A 39 5.96 39.16 23.94
N SER A 40 5.54 38.46 22.89
CA SER A 40 4.82 37.18 22.90
C SER A 40 5.02 36.40 21.59
N SER A 41 6.02 36.75 20.78
CA SER A 41 6.30 36.10 19.50
C SER A 41 6.88 34.70 19.68
N GLU A 42 6.40 33.76 18.87
CA GLU A 42 6.92 32.40 18.77
C GLU A 42 8.26 32.41 18.01
N THR A 43 9.31 31.88 18.62
CA THR A 43 10.68 31.84 18.07
C THR A 43 10.72 31.10 16.72
N ARG A 44 9.93 30.03 16.61
CA ARG A 44 9.74 29.26 15.38
C ARG A 44 9.26 30.13 14.24
N GLY A 45 8.24 30.97 14.47
CA GLY A 45 7.68 31.86 13.45
C GLY A 45 8.75 32.75 12.83
N VAL A 46 9.74 33.21 13.59
CA VAL A 46 10.87 34.00 13.07
C VAL A 46 11.73 33.18 12.08
N ALA A 47 11.94 31.89 12.32
CA ALA A 47 12.62 31.01 11.37
C ALA A 47 11.78 30.78 10.09
N ASP A 48 10.48 30.53 10.24
CA ASP A 48 9.55 30.33 9.11
C ASP A 48 9.46 31.61 8.24
N TYR A 49 9.36 32.79 8.86
CA TYR A 49 9.43 34.10 8.17
C TYR A 49 10.79 34.38 7.52
N THR A 50 11.90 33.86 8.08
CA THR A 50 13.24 33.97 7.45
C THR A 50 13.27 33.20 6.13
N GLY A 51 12.65 32.01 6.10
CA GLY A 51 12.45 31.23 4.87
C GLY A 51 11.67 32.02 3.83
N MET A 52 10.54 32.63 4.24
CA MET A 52 9.73 33.49 3.37
C MET A 52 10.52 34.66 2.79
N ILE A 53 11.37 35.35 3.55
CA ILE A 53 12.19 36.48 3.06
C ILE A 53 13.25 36.01 2.05
N CYS A 54 13.92 34.89 2.32
CA CYS A 54 14.86 34.27 1.38
C CYS A 54 14.17 33.92 0.06
N ALA A 55 12.95 33.38 0.11
CA ALA A 55 12.29 32.81 -1.04
C ALA A 55 11.50 33.84 -1.90
N LEU A 56 10.81 34.82 -1.29
CA LEU A 56 9.88 35.72 -1.99
C LEU A 56 10.50 36.98 -2.61
N ASN A 57 11.66 37.44 -2.13
CA ASN A 57 12.16 38.80 -2.45
C ASN A 57 13.70 38.89 -2.47
N GLY A 58 14.41 37.87 -1.97
CA GLY A 58 15.88 37.89 -1.96
C GLY A 58 16.48 39.07 -1.18
N ASN A 59 15.72 39.67 -0.25
CA ASN A 59 16.21 40.77 0.60
C ASN A 59 17.12 40.20 1.69
N LEU A 60 18.33 39.85 1.28
CA LEU A 60 19.35 39.20 2.10
C LEU A 60 19.75 40.04 3.32
N THR A 61 19.66 41.38 3.23
CA THR A 61 19.88 42.28 4.38
C THR A 61 18.78 42.12 5.43
N LYS A 62 17.51 42.00 5.01
CA LYS A 62 16.40 41.78 5.94
C LYS A 62 16.40 40.34 6.48
N MET A 63 16.73 39.36 5.64
CA MET A 63 16.99 37.98 6.05
C MET A 63 18.10 37.90 7.11
N ALA A 64 19.18 38.66 6.94
CA ALA A 64 20.29 38.71 7.90
C ALA A 64 19.84 39.23 9.27
N GLN A 65 19.09 40.34 9.31
CA GLN A 65 18.53 40.88 10.56
C GLN A 65 17.71 39.83 11.31
N TYR A 66 16.88 39.05 10.61
CA TYR A 66 16.03 38.01 11.20
C TYR A 66 16.85 36.83 11.74
N LEU A 67 17.85 36.39 10.99
CA LEU A 67 18.79 35.37 11.44
C LEU A 67 19.57 35.83 12.69
N ASP A 68 20.06 37.06 12.73
CA ASP A 68 20.78 37.57 13.91
C ASP A 68 19.86 37.71 15.12
N SER A 69 18.61 38.16 14.96
CA SER A 69 17.59 38.10 16.01
C SER A 69 17.40 36.67 16.52
N LEU A 70 17.17 35.70 15.62
CA LEU A 70 16.97 34.29 15.94
C LEU A 70 18.19 33.68 16.66
N HIS A 71 19.39 33.93 16.17
CA HIS A 71 20.63 33.48 16.82
C HIS A 71 20.89 34.19 18.16
N SER A 72 20.28 35.34 18.46
CA SER A 72 20.48 36.05 19.72
C SER A 72 19.84 35.34 20.93
N VAL A 73 18.76 34.57 20.70
CA VAL A 73 18.03 33.84 21.76
C VAL A 73 18.41 32.36 21.88
N GLN A 74 19.33 31.86 21.05
CA GLN A 74 19.87 30.50 21.23
C GLN A 74 20.84 30.48 22.42
N ASN A 75 20.67 29.54 23.34
CA ASN A 75 21.59 29.36 24.46
C ASN A 75 22.98 28.91 23.97
N LYS A 76 23.97 29.81 24.05
CA LYS A 76 25.37 29.59 23.63
C LYS A 76 26.32 29.38 24.81
N ASN A 77 25.81 29.26 26.03
CA ASN A 77 26.64 28.98 27.21
C ASN A 77 27.02 27.49 27.25
N ALA A 78 28.25 27.15 26.87
CA ALA A 78 28.74 25.77 26.83
C ALA A 78 28.75 25.05 28.19
N SER A 79 28.67 25.78 29.31
CA SER A 79 28.52 25.22 30.66
C SER A 79 27.06 24.97 31.07
N SER A 80 26.09 25.35 30.24
CA SER A 80 24.66 25.15 30.50
C SER A 80 24.21 23.74 30.11
N LEU A 81 23.29 23.15 30.89
CA LEU A 81 22.65 21.88 30.50
C LEU A 81 21.83 22.03 29.21
N ASP A 82 21.30 23.24 28.95
CA ASP A 82 20.52 23.64 27.78
C ASP A 82 21.38 24.20 26.62
N TYR A 83 22.70 23.93 26.58
CA TYR A 83 23.58 24.42 25.52
C TYR A 83 23.08 24.01 24.12
N GLY A 84 22.81 25.00 23.28
CA GLY A 84 22.25 24.87 21.94
C GLY A 84 20.75 25.02 21.83
N ARG A 85 20.02 25.02 22.94
CA ARG A 85 18.56 25.11 22.96
C ARG A 85 18.05 26.48 22.46
N PHE A 86 16.95 26.46 21.72
CA PHE A 86 16.12 27.63 21.44
C PHE A 86 14.89 27.63 22.37
N PRO A 87 14.43 28.80 22.85
CA PRO A 87 13.14 28.92 23.52
C PRO A 87 11.99 28.82 22.50
N TRP A 88 10.79 28.41 22.94
CA TRP A 88 9.60 28.44 22.07
C TRP A 88 9.07 29.86 21.84
N TYR A 89 9.18 30.73 22.85
CA TYR A 89 8.77 32.13 22.79
C TYR A 89 9.91 33.05 23.22
N TRP A 90 9.97 34.27 22.69
CA TRP A 90 11.04 35.23 23.00
C TRP A 90 11.12 35.61 24.49
N THR A 91 10.01 35.48 25.23
CA THR A 91 9.91 35.67 26.68
C THR A 91 10.60 34.58 27.51
N GLN A 92 10.84 33.41 26.93
CA GLN A 92 11.48 32.26 27.58
C GLN A 92 13.00 32.21 27.35
N LYS A 93 13.60 33.24 26.73
CA LYS A 93 15.06 33.26 26.42
C LYS A 93 15.94 33.15 27.68
N ASP A 94 15.46 33.67 28.81
CA ASP A 94 16.18 33.74 30.09
C ASP A 94 15.79 32.57 31.04
N ASP A 95 14.63 31.94 30.81
CA ASP A 95 14.18 30.71 31.49
C ASP A 95 13.35 29.82 30.54
N MET A 96 13.90 28.64 30.23
CA MET A 96 13.27 27.61 29.38
C MET A 96 12.81 26.38 30.18
N SER A 97 12.80 26.43 31.51
CA SER A 97 12.48 25.28 32.39
C SER A 97 11.07 24.72 32.20
N THR A 98 10.13 25.57 31.78
CA THR A 98 8.70 25.25 31.61
C THR A 98 8.28 24.88 30.20
N SER A 99 9.19 24.92 29.22
CA SER A 99 8.90 24.55 27.82
C SER A 99 9.56 23.23 27.43
N ASP A 100 9.14 22.61 26.32
CA ASP A 100 9.81 21.42 25.79
C ASP A 100 11.10 21.78 25.00
N SER A 101 11.86 20.77 24.58
CA SER A 101 13.11 20.92 23.82
C SER A 101 12.98 20.76 22.29
N ASN A 102 11.74 20.69 21.76
CA ASN A 102 11.43 20.50 20.34
C ASN A 102 11.60 21.76 19.48
N ALA A 103 11.62 22.97 20.05
CA ALA A 103 11.75 24.22 19.27
C ALA A 103 12.93 24.18 18.27
N ASN A 104 14.06 23.59 18.70
CA ASN A 104 15.24 23.35 17.88
C ASN A 104 14.97 22.55 16.59
N ASN A 105 14.05 21.59 16.61
CA ASN A 105 13.74 20.74 15.45
C ASN A 105 13.19 21.61 14.30
N PHE A 106 12.17 22.41 14.60
CA PHE A 106 11.55 23.32 13.64
C PHE A 106 12.51 24.43 13.20
N ILE A 107 13.13 25.12 14.16
CA ILE A 107 14.00 26.28 13.90
C ILE A 107 15.23 25.88 13.08
N ALA A 108 15.89 24.76 13.40
CA ALA A 108 17.06 24.31 12.66
C ALA A 108 16.68 23.74 11.29
N SER A 109 15.56 23.03 11.14
CA SER A 109 15.07 22.63 9.80
C SER A 109 14.80 23.85 8.93
N GLY A 110 13.99 24.81 9.41
CA GLY A 110 13.64 26.04 8.67
C GLY A 110 14.86 26.86 8.25
N THR A 111 15.84 27.03 9.14
CA THR A 111 17.09 27.74 8.83
C THR A 111 18.04 26.95 7.94
N ALA A 112 17.97 25.61 7.89
CA ALA A 112 18.73 24.80 6.93
C ALA A 112 18.30 25.10 5.49
N TYR A 113 16.98 25.17 5.21
CA TYR A 113 16.45 25.60 3.92
C TYR A 113 17.00 26.98 3.52
N CYS A 114 16.93 27.94 4.45
CA CYS A 114 17.41 29.31 4.28
C CYS A 114 18.88 29.36 3.84
N LEU A 115 19.75 28.63 4.54
CA LEU A 115 21.19 28.60 4.25
C LEU A 115 21.53 27.78 3.02
N ARG A 116 20.77 26.72 2.71
CA ARG A 116 20.99 25.91 1.49
C ARG A 116 20.65 26.67 0.21
N GLN A 117 19.63 27.53 0.23
CA GLN A 117 19.15 28.31 -0.92
C GLN A 117 19.82 29.67 -1.03
N CYS A 118 19.84 30.46 0.06
CA CYS A 118 20.32 31.84 0.07
C CYS A 118 21.74 32.01 0.64
N GLY A 119 22.40 30.94 1.08
CA GLY A 119 23.66 30.98 1.83
C GLY A 119 24.79 31.77 1.16
N ASP A 120 25.05 31.55 -0.13
CA ASP A 120 26.09 32.30 -0.86
C ASP A 120 25.74 33.78 -1.04
N GLY A 121 24.45 34.12 -1.11
CA GLY A 121 23.99 35.50 -1.09
C GLY A 121 24.20 36.14 0.28
N LEU A 122 23.74 35.46 1.34
CA LEU A 122 23.90 35.90 2.73
C LEU A 122 25.39 36.08 3.09
N LYS A 123 26.25 35.16 2.66
CA LYS A 123 27.71 35.23 2.83
C LYS A 123 28.36 36.44 2.16
N ARG A 124 27.76 36.99 1.09
CA ARG A 124 28.19 38.25 0.44
C ARG A 124 27.64 39.50 1.13
N VAL A 125 26.39 39.45 1.61
CA VAL A 125 25.68 40.61 2.17
C VAL A 125 25.94 40.81 3.67
N SER A 126 26.06 39.73 4.44
CA SER A 126 26.47 39.75 5.84
C SER A 126 27.30 38.49 6.19
N PRO A 127 28.64 38.55 6.00
CA PRO A 127 29.55 37.45 6.34
C PRO A 127 29.46 37.04 7.82
N SER A 128 29.21 37.99 8.73
CA SER A 128 29.03 37.75 10.16
C SER A 128 27.79 36.92 10.46
N THR A 129 26.63 37.30 9.90
CA THR A 129 25.37 36.54 10.07
C THR A 129 25.48 35.14 9.48
N TYR A 130 26.17 34.99 8.33
CA TYR A 130 26.44 33.68 7.74
C TYR A 130 27.25 32.78 8.69
N GLN A 131 28.33 33.30 9.29
CA GLN A 131 29.11 32.54 10.29
C GLN A 131 28.33 32.27 11.59
N ALA A 132 27.47 33.20 12.01
CA ALA A 132 26.55 32.98 13.13
C ALA A 132 25.55 31.85 12.84
N ALA A 133 25.05 31.73 11.60
CA ALA A 133 24.18 30.63 11.16
C ALA A 133 24.91 29.28 11.17
N LEU A 134 26.11 29.19 10.59
CA LEU A 134 26.91 27.96 10.63
C LEU A 134 27.23 27.54 12.08
N THR A 135 27.48 28.51 12.95
CA THR A 135 27.68 28.26 14.39
C THR A 135 26.39 27.75 15.04
N SER A 136 25.24 28.37 14.77
CA SER A 136 23.94 27.98 15.31
C SER A 136 23.52 26.57 14.87
N GLY A 137 23.78 26.19 13.62
CA GLY A 137 23.58 24.84 13.09
C GLY A 137 24.45 23.80 13.79
N ARG A 138 25.77 24.06 13.94
CA ARG A 138 26.70 23.19 14.69
C ARG A 138 26.22 22.94 16.11
N ILE A 139 25.83 23.98 16.84
CA ILE A 139 25.38 23.84 18.23
C ILE A 139 24.01 23.15 18.28
N SER A 140 23.14 23.32 17.28
CA SER A 140 21.87 22.57 17.16
C SER A 140 22.09 21.06 16.95
N ILE A 141 23.10 20.65 16.18
CA ILE A 141 23.50 19.23 16.06
C ILE A 141 23.97 18.68 17.41
N LEU A 142 24.80 19.43 18.14
CA LEU A 142 25.26 19.05 19.48
C LEU A 142 24.09 18.93 20.47
N TRP A 143 23.09 19.81 20.39
CA TRP A 143 21.86 19.73 21.17
C TRP A 143 21.10 18.43 20.88
N MET A 144 20.86 18.08 19.62
CA MET A 144 20.16 16.83 19.30
C MET A 144 20.94 15.58 19.73
N ARG A 145 22.27 15.54 19.51
CA ARG A 145 23.12 14.45 20.02
C ARG A 145 23.04 14.35 21.55
N SER A 146 22.96 15.47 22.26
CA SER A 146 22.74 15.52 23.72
C SER A 146 21.35 14.99 24.12
N GLN A 147 20.27 15.43 23.47
CA GLN A 147 18.90 15.00 23.74
C GLN A 147 18.71 13.48 23.52
N MET A 148 19.29 12.94 22.44
CA MET A 148 19.29 11.49 22.19
C MET A 148 20.09 10.74 23.26
N LYS A 149 21.33 11.15 23.55
CA LYS A 149 22.20 10.44 24.49
C LYS A 149 21.76 10.52 25.96
N ARG A 150 21.16 11.64 26.40
CA ARG A 150 20.74 11.84 27.79
C ARG A 150 19.36 11.27 28.11
N TYR A 151 18.43 11.30 27.16
CA TYR A 151 17.00 11.06 27.41
C TYR A 151 16.36 10.01 26.49
N ASN A 152 17.11 9.43 25.54
CA ASN A 152 16.59 8.53 24.49
C ASN A 152 15.37 9.13 23.74
N LYS A 153 15.32 10.46 23.62
CA LYS A 153 14.10 11.21 23.28
C LYS A 153 13.61 10.98 21.84
N TYR A 154 14.54 10.91 20.90
CA TYR A 154 14.21 10.77 19.47
C TYR A 154 14.38 9.30 19.05
N VAL A 155 13.28 8.56 19.20
CA VAL A 155 13.08 7.19 18.71
C VAL A 155 12.12 7.20 17.51
N PRO A 156 12.11 6.20 16.60
CA PRO A 156 11.25 6.19 15.41
C PRO A 156 9.75 6.37 15.70
N SER A 157 9.29 5.93 16.88
CA SER A 157 7.91 6.09 17.36
C SER A 157 7.54 7.50 17.83
N TYR A 158 8.49 8.44 17.91
CA TYR A 158 8.22 9.88 18.00
C TYR A 158 8.43 10.50 16.63
N THR A 159 7.57 10.13 15.68
CA THR A 159 7.84 10.20 14.24
C THR A 159 8.21 11.60 13.75
N ASN A 160 7.43 12.64 14.07
CA ASN A 160 7.72 14.02 13.65
C ASN A 160 9.13 14.50 14.08
N MET A 161 9.52 14.27 15.34
CA MET A 161 10.80 14.69 15.88
C MET A 161 11.94 13.82 15.37
N TYR A 162 11.69 12.54 15.11
CA TYR A 162 12.66 11.65 14.49
C TYR A 162 12.96 12.07 13.04
N VAL A 163 11.92 12.30 12.23
CA VAL A 163 12.03 12.73 10.83
C VAL A 163 12.61 14.13 10.70
N SER A 164 12.22 15.07 11.57
CA SER A 164 12.89 16.38 11.65
C SER A 164 14.37 16.26 12.06
N THR A 165 14.74 15.33 12.96
CA THR A 165 16.14 15.14 13.34
C THR A 165 16.97 14.52 12.20
N ILE A 166 16.40 13.59 11.42
CA ILE A 166 16.98 13.11 10.15
C ILE A 166 17.25 14.29 9.21
N HIS A 167 16.23 15.12 8.97
CA HIS A 167 16.36 16.29 8.09
C HIS A 167 17.43 17.28 8.57
N LEU A 168 17.41 17.63 9.86
CA LEU A 168 18.38 18.51 10.49
C LEU A 168 19.81 17.98 10.31
N PHE A 169 20.04 16.69 10.60
CA PHE A 169 21.35 16.06 10.49
C PHE A 169 21.87 16.03 9.06
N VAL A 170 21.05 15.60 8.09
CA VAL A 170 21.46 15.56 6.69
C VAL A 170 21.72 16.97 6.14
N MET A 171 20.79 17.90 6.37
CA MET A 171 20.86 19.23 5.75
C MET A 171 21.95 20.10 6.40
N TRP A 172 22.03 20.18 7.74
CA TRP A 172 23.12 20.91 8.39
C TRP A 172 24.47 20.20 8.24
N GLY A 173 24.53 18.86 8.28
CA GLY A 173 25.76 18.12 7.98
C GLY A 173 26.31 18.48 6.59
N THR A 174 25.44 18.50 5.57
CA THR A 174 25.80 18.91 4.20
C THR A 174 26.23 20.38 4.13
N ILE A 175 25.54 21.31 4.80
CA ILE A 175 25.89 22.74 4.83
C ILE A 175 27.23 22.99 5.55
N LEU A 176 27.61 22.14 6.51
CA LEU A 176 28.79 22.31 7.35
C LEU A 176 30.02 21.53 6.88
N GLY A 177 29.87 20.59 5.95
CA GLY A 177 30.92 19.63 5.57
C GLY A 177 31.20 18.58 6.64
N ASP A 178 30.14 18.13 7.33
CA ASP A 178 30.21 17.12 8.40
C ASP A 178 29.54 15.81 7.94
N ASP A 179 30.30 15.02 7.19
CA ASP A 179 29.88 13.73 6.64
C ASP A 179 29.46 12.72 7.73
N VAL A 180 30.01 12.85 8.95
CA VAL A 180 29.62 11.99 10.08
C VAL A 180 28.19 12.29 10.51
N THR A 181 27.82 13.57 10.62
CA THR A 181 26.42 13.96 10.90
C THR A 181 25.48 13.63 9.74
N VAL A 182 25.93 13.72 8.48
CA VAL A 182 25.14 13.23 7.32
C VAL A 182 24.88 11.72 7.44
N MET A 183 25.91 10.93 7.79
CA MET A 183 25.82 9.49 7.94
C MET A 183 24.98 9.06 9.15
N ASP A 184 25.04 9.78 10.28
CA ASP A 184 24.09 9.61 11.40
C ASP A 184 22.64 9.76 10.91
N GLY A 185 22.36 10.83 10.15
CA GLY A 185 21.03 11.07 9.56
C GLY A 185 20.59 9.98 8.58
N HIS A 186 21.50 9.44 7.76
CA HIS A 186 21.20 8.34 6.84
C HIS A 186 20.89 7.02 7.56
N ASN A 187 21.64 6.70 8.61
CA ASN A 187 21.38 5.53 9.44
C ASN A 187 20.04 5.64 10.19
N MET A 188 19.71 6.84 10.68
CA MET A 188 18.38 7.12 11.25
C MET A 188 17.26 6.94 10.20
N LEU A 189 17.43 7.45 8.97
CA LEU A 189 16.46 7.26 7.89
C LEU A 189 16.19 5.77 7.59
N LYS A 190 17.24 4.95 7.49
CA LYS A 190 17.11 3.49 7.27
C LYS A 190 16.43 2.78 8.44
N LEU A 191 16.74 3.18 9.67
CA LEU A 191 16.07 2.65 10.86
C LEU A 191 14.58 3.02 10.89
N TRP A 192 14.23 4.24 10.49
CA TRP A 192 12.83 4.66 10.36
C TRP A 192 12.10 3.82 9.31
N ILE A 193 12.63 3.70 8.09
CA ILE A 193 12.04 2.91 7.00
C ILE A 193 11.76 1.47 7.44
N ASN A 194 12.76 0.79 8.04
CA ASN A 194 12.62 -0.60 8.51
C ASN A 194 11.60 -0.73 9.66
N THR A 195 11.55 0.25 10.57
CA THR A 195 10.57 0.27 11.67
C THR A 195 9.15 0.49 11.13
N THR A 196 8.96 1.46 10.23
CA THR A 196 7.64 1.80 9.67
C THR A 196 7.12 0.71 8.72
N GLN A 197 7.98 0.03 7.97
CA GLN A 197 7.58 -1.13 7.15
C GLN A 197 7.01 -2.29 7.97
N THR A 198 7.42 -2.44 9.23
CA THR A 198 7.00 -3.54 10.11
C THR A 198 5.93 -3.14 11.15
N SER A 199 5.90 -1.87 11.53
CA SER A 199 5.13 -1.35 12.67
C SER A 199 4.17 -0.21 12.33
N GLY A 200 4.21 0.34 11.10
CA GLY A 200 3.42 1.50 10.68
C GLY A 200 3.94 2.84 11.21
N ILE A 201 3.12 3.89 11.10
CA ILE A 201 3.46 5.25 11.52
C ILE A 201 2.88 5.51 12.92
N ALA A 202 3.71 5.94 13.86
CA ALA A 202 3.30 6.08 15.26
C ALA A 202 2.35 7.27 15.52
N GLU A 203 2.54 8.38 14.80
CA GLU A 203 1.61 9.52 14.79
C GLU A 203 0.62 9.36 13.64
N TYR A 204 -0.15 8.26 13.69
CA TYR A 204 -1.07 7.83 12.65
C TYR A 204 -2.26 8.78 12.46
N SER A 205 -2.67 8.98 11.20
CA SER A 205 -3.73 9.93 10.78
C SER A 205 -3.57 11.37 11.33
N ALA A 206 -2.43 11.70 11.96
CA ALA A 206 -2.17 12.99 12.57
C ALA A 206 -1.81 14.00 11.48
N GLN A 207 -2.82 14.61 10.88
CA GLN A 207 -2.71 15.46 9.68
C GLN A 207 -1.52 16.44 9.77
N THR A 208 -1.42 17.12 10.92
CA THR A 208 -0.37 18.06 11.35
C THR A 208 1.06 17.52 11.28
N TYR A 209 1.28 16.26 11.64
CA TYR A 209 2.61 15.66 11.77
C TYR A 209 3.00 14.84 10.55
N ILE A 210 2.02 14.26 9.86
CA ILE A 210 2.24 13.60 8.59
C ILE A 210 2.57 14.64 7.51
N GLY A 211 1.88 15.79 7.48
CA GLY A 211 2.22 16.91 6.60
C GLY A 211 3.63 17.46 6.81
N MET A 212 4.13 17.48 8.05
CA MET A 212 5.53 17.78 8.35
C MET A 212 6.49 16.71 7.81
N SER A 213 6.14 15.43 7.97
CA SER A 213 6.99 14.32 7.52
C SER A 213 7.13 14.29 6.00
N ILE A 214 6.06 14.62 5.26
CA ILE A 214 6.09 14.79 3.80
C ILE A 214 7.07 15.88 3.41
N ASP A 215 6.96 17.10 3.97
CA ASP A 215 7.85 18.22 3.63
C ASP A 215 9.33 17.87 3.85
N MET A 216 9.66 17.33 5.04
CA MET A 216 11.02 16.97 5.40
C MET A 216 11.60 15.88 4.48
N PHE A 217 10.83 14.82 4.16
CA PHE A 217 11.32 13.80 3.23
C PHE A 217 11.34 14.30 1.77
N GLN A 218 10.37 15.09 1.32
CA GLN A 218 10.37 15.71 -0.02
C GLN A 218 11.61 16.58 -0.23
N ASN A 219 12.02 17.32 0.81
CA ASN A 219 13.28 18.05 0.77
C ASN A 219 14.49 17.12 0.66
N LEU A 220 14.57 16.05 1.44
CA LEU A 220 15.69 15.10 1.41
C LEU A 220 15.80 14.36 0.05
N ALA A 221 14.67 13.92 -0.51
CA ALA A 221 14.58 13.26 -1.81
C ALA A 221 15.12 14.12 -2.97
N ARG A 222 15.02 15.45 -2.84
CA ARG A 222 15.41 16.41 -3.89
C ARG A 222 16.75 17.09 -3.62
N ASN A 223 16.94 17.60 -2.42
CA ASN A 223 18.01 18.54 -2.04
C ASN A 223 19.07 17.92 -1.13
N GLY A 224 18.81 16.72 -0.58
CA GLY A 224 19.79 15.94 0.17
C GLY A 224 20.88 15.32 -0.72
N PRO A 225 21.97 14.78 -0.12
CA PRO A 225 23.02 14.06 -0.83
C PRO A 225 22.51 12.83 -1.58
N GLU A 226 23.15 12.48 -2.70
CA GLU A 226 22.71 11.42 -3.62
C GLU A 226 22.37 10.09 -2.92
N LEU A 227 23.25 9.65 -2.00
CA LEU A 227 23.10 8.41 -1.23
C LEU A 227 21.87 8.36 -0.31
N ILE A 228 21.20 9.50 -0.08
CA ILE A 228 20.01 9.65 0.79
C ILE A 228 18.73 9.81 -0.04
N ARG A 229 18.82 10.33 -1.28
CA ARG A 229 17.65 10.66 -2.11
C ARG A 229 16.72 9.47 -2.33
N GLN A 230 17.28 8.31 -2.67
CA GLN A 230 16.50 7.11 -2.96
C GLN A 230 15.81 6.55 -1.70
N ASP A 231 16.51 6.52 -0.56
CA ASP A 231 15.90 6.10 0.71
C ASP A 231 14.81 7.09 1.16
N ALA A 232 14.99 8.39 0.91
CA ALA A 232 13.95 9.37 1.16
C ALA A 232 12.71 9.12 0.28
N LEU A 233 12.86 8.81 -1.01
CA LEU A 233 11.72 8.43 -1.87
C LEU A 233 10.97 7.19 -1.36
N VAL A 234 11.67 6.19 -0.82
CA VAL A 234 11.03 5.04 -0.14
C VAL A 234 10.26 5.49 1.11
N ALA A 235 10.78 6.45 1.88
CA ALA A 235 10.10 7.01 3.03
C ALA A 235 8.83 7.83 2.66
N LEU A 236 8.86 8.60 1.56
CA LEU A 236 7.64 9.27 1.03
C LEU A 236 6.56 8.24 0.71
N GLU A 237 6.89 7.17 -0.01
CA GLU A 237 5.87 6.22 -0.47
C GLU A 237 5.24 5.44 0.71
N LEU A 238 5.97 5.19 1.79
CA LEU A 238 5.38 4.66 3.03
C LEU A 238 4.34 5.62 3.62
N VAL A 239 4.61 6.92 3.63
CA VAL A 239 3.66 7.94 4.09
C VAL A 239 2.47 8.08 3.14
N TRP A 240 2.70 8.07 1.82
CA TRP A 240 1.64 8.19 0.82
C TRP A 240 0.69 7.00 0.81
N ARG A 241 1.20 5.78 0.97
CA ARG A 241 0.35 4.57 1.10
C ARG A 241 -0.55 4.64 2.33
N GLU A 242 0.00 5.06 3.46
CA GLU A 242 -0.75 5.25 4.71
C GLU A 242 -1.88 6.29 4.55
N LEU A 243 -1.57 7.45 3.97
CA LEU A 243 -2.53 8.53 3.76
C LEU A 243 -3.60 8.19 2.71
N THR A 244 -3.22 7.66 1.55
CA THR A 244 -4.16 7.37 0.46
C THR A 244 -5.14 6.25 0.82
N ALA A 245 -4.68 5.22 1.54
CA ALA A 245 -5.56 4.17 2.06
C ALA A 245 -6.58 4.72 3.08
N THR A 246 -6.17 5.67 3.94
CA THR A 246 -7.05 6.26 4.97
C THR A 246 -7.83 7.51 4.52
N TYR A 247 -7.51 8.12 3.38
CA TYR A 247 -8.17 9.36 2.93
C TYR A 247 -9.67 9.19 2.64
N PHE A 248 -10.50 9.94 3.35
CA PHE A 248 -11.95 10.02 3.17
C PHE A 248 -12.31 11.31 2.41
N SER A 249 -12.46 11.18 1.10
CA SER A 249 -12.73 12.30 0.17
C SER A 249 -14.00 13.10 0.50
N GLY A 250 -15.02 12.46 1.10
CA GLY A 250 -16.26 13.12 1.51
C GLY A 250 -16.06 14.19 2.59
N ALA A 251 -15.08 14.02 3.48
CA ALA A 251 -14.69 15.04 4.46
C ALA A 251 -13.47 15.86 3.99
N GLY A 252 -12.59 15.28 3.17
CA GLY A 252 -11.37 15.93 2.67
C GLY A 252 -10.12 15.70 3.52
N TYR A 253 -10.14 14.70 4.41
CA TYR A 253 -8.99 14.34 5.25
C TYR A 253 -8.97 12.83 5.58
N THR A 254 -7.98 12.37 6.35
CA THR A 254 -7.82 10.95 6.74
C THR A 254 -8.91 10.52 7.72
N GLY A 255 -9.60 9.42 7.42
CA GLY A 255 -10.61 8.81 8.28
C GLY A 255 -10.10 7.67 9.16
N GLY A 256 -10.88 7.36 10.20
CA GLY A 256 -10.57 6.39 11.25
C GLY A 256 -9.88 7.02 12.46
N SER A 257 -9.40 6.20 13.40
CA SER A 257 -8.75 6.67 14.63
C SER A 257 -7.57 7.60 14.34
N GLU A 258 -7.39 8.62 15.18
CA GLU A 258 -6.40 9.68 15.00
C GLU A 258 -5.45 9.78 16.19
N SER A 259 -4.14 9.90 15.93
CA SER A 259 -3.20 10.37 16.94
C SER A 259 -3.23 11.90 17.02
N ARG A 260 -3.26 12.45 18.24
CA ARG A 260 -3.11 13.89 18.52
C ARG A 260 -3.97 14.80 17.63
N THR A 261 -5.29 14.68 17.72
CA THR A 261 -6.25 15.44 16.91
C THR A 261 -6.18 16.95 17.18
N TYR A 262 -5.66 17.69 16.22
CA TYR A 262 -5.87 19.13 16.09
C TYR A 262 -6.78 19.34 14.87
N ASN A 263 -7.98 19.87 15.08
CA ASN A 263 -8.98 20.00 14.02
C ASN A 263 -8.66 21.18 13.07
N TYR A 264 -7.65 21.01 12.22
CA TYR A 264 -7.23 21.98 11.20
C TYR A 264 -7.91 21.77 9.84
N GLY A 265 -8.72 20.71 9.69
CA GLY A 265 -9.61 20.44 8.55
C GLY A 265 -8.97 19.93 7.26
N TYR A 266 -7.64 20.09 7.10
CA TYR A 266 -6.86 19.66 5.94
C TYR A 266 -5.42 19.35 6.40
N LEU A 267 -4.65 18.59 5.60
CA LEU A 267 -3.23 18.29 5.84
C LEU A 267 -2.38 19.58 5.95
N PRO A 268 -1.93 19.99 7.15
CA PRO A 268 -1.01 21.10 7.31
C PRO A 268 0.40 20.57 7.12
N THR A 269 0.97 20.78 5.94
CA THR A 269 2.42 21.00 5.89
C THR A 269 2.65 22.42 6.38
N TYR A 270 3.74 22.64 7.12
CA TYR A 270 4.07 23.95 7.69
C TYR A 270 4.72 24.91 6.68
N ALA A 271 4.50 24.66 5.38
CA ALA A 271 5.55 24.84 4.39
C ALA A 271 5.04 25.11 2.95
N THR A 272 4.00 24.39 2.51
CA THR A 272 3.78 24.10 1.07
C THR A 272 3.56 25.29 0.16
N ILE A 273 2.89 26.35 0.59
CA ILE A 273 2.65 27.53 -0.26
C ILE A 273 3.99 28.14 -0.73
N TRP A 274 5.05 28.05 0.08
CA TRP A 274 6.34 28.63 -0.24
C TRP A 274 7.23 27.63 -0.98
N PHE A 275 7.46 26.43 -0.45
CA PHE A 275 8.40 25.51 -1.10
C PHE A 275 7.90 24.98 -2.46
N ALA A 276 6.58 24.93 -2.69
CA ALA A 276 6.00 24.66 -4.01
C ALA A 276 6.03 25.89 -4.96
N ALA A 277 6.15 27.12 -4.46
CA ALA A 277 6.31 28.29 -5.31
C ALA A 277 7.72 28.42 -5.92
N PHE A 278 8.78 28.05 -5.19
CA PHE A 278 10.16 28.38 -5.58
C PHE A 278 11.01 27.20 -6.05
N GLN A 279 10.51 25.97 -5.93
CA GLN A 279 11.21 24.78 -6.44
C GLN A 279 10.65 24.29 -7.79
N PHE A 280 9.76 25.04 -8.43
CA PHE A 280 9.14 24.66 -9.70
C PHE A 280 9.33 25.79 -10.71
N PRO A 281 10.15 25.60 -11.77
CA PRO A 281 10.57 26.68 -12.68
C PRO A 281 9.44 27.18 -13.62
N HIS A 282 8.19 26.88 -13.29
CA HIS A 282 6.99 27.20 -14.05
C HIS A 282 5.91 27.89 -13.21
N TRP A 283 6.08 28.04 -11.89
CA TRP A 283 5.14 28.76 -11.04
C TRP A 283 5.27 30.27 -11.24
N THR A 284 4.13 30.93 -11.43
CA THR A 284 4.01 32.37 -11.60
C THR A 284 3.54 33.05 -10.31
N THR A 285 3.57 34.39 -10.28
CA THR A 285 2.85 35.16 -9.25
C THR A 285 1.37 34.79 -9.18
N GLN A 286 0.74 34.46 -10.32
CA GLN A 286 -0.68 34.15 -10.40
C GLN A 286 -1.01 32.80 -9.77
N ASP A 287 -0.16 31.78 -9.93
CA ASP A 287 -0.32 30.47 -9.27
C ASP A 287 -0.19 30.60 -7.75
N VAL A 288 0.79 31.39 -7.29
CA VAL A 288 0.97 31.75 -5.88
C VAL A 288 -0.26 32.49 -5.34
N SER A 289 -0.79 33.48 -6.07
CA SER A 289 -2.03 34.19 -5.69
C SER A 289 -3.26 33.28 -5.65
N LEU A 290 -3.35 32.28 -6.55
CA LEU A 290 -4.47 31.33 -6.65
C LEU A 290 -4.45 30.33 -5.48
N VAL A 291 -3.26 29.85 -5.09
CA VAL A 291 -3.04 29.08 -3.86
C VAL A 291 -3.35 29.89 -2.60
N LEU A 292 -2.98 31.17 -2.57
CA LEU A 292 -3.26 32.09 -1.44
C LEU A 292 -4.74 32.51 -1.34
N ASN A 293 -5.49 32.44 -2.45
CA ASN A 293 -6.93 32.68 -2.54
C ASN A 293 -7.41 33.94 -1.77
N GLY A 294 -6.70 35.06 -1.93
CA GLY A 294 -7.02 36.35 -1.31
C GLY A 294 -6.91 36.42 0.22
N LYS A 295 -6.46 35.36 0.91
CA LYS A 295 -6.33 35.32 2.38
C LYS A 295 -5.00 35.85 2.92
N GLY A 296 -4.08 36.20 2.02
CA GLY A 296 -2.72 36.62 2.34
C GLY A 296 -1.82 35.46 2.80
N LEU A 297 -0.58 35.77 3.17
CA LEU A 297 0.49 34.78 3.40
C LEU A 297 0.34 33.94 4.69
N SER A 298 -0.89 33.63 5.15
CA SER A 298 -1.08 32.82 6.37
C SER A 298 -0.72 31.35 6.13
N THR A 299 -0.31 30.66 7.20
CA THR A 299 0.15 29.27 7.19
C THR A 299 -0.99 28.26 7.06
N ASN A 300 -1.93 28.52 6.14
CA ASN A 300 -3.10 27.67 5.95
C ASN A 300 -2.69 26.35 5.26
N PRO A 301 -3.29 25.21 5.65
CA PRO A 301 -3.01 23.93 5.04
C PRO A 301 -3.43 23.90 3.56
N LEU A 302 -2.69 23.14 2.75
CA LEU A 302 -2.97 22.89 1.34
C LEU A 302 -3.55 21.48 1.19
N ASP A 303 -4.62 21.35 0.40
CA ASP A 303 -5.24 20.06 0.14
C ASP A 303 -4.48 19.31 -0.96
N LEU A 304 -3.44 18.57 -0.54
CA LEU A 304 -2.57 17.80 -1.41
C LEU A 304 -3.30 16.72 -2.25
N PHE A 305 -4.54 16.37 -1.89
CA PHE A 305 -5.36 15.41 -2.65
C PHE A 305 -6.23 16.07 -3.71
N LYS A 306 -6.56 17.36 -3.57
CA LYS A 306 -7.32 18.12 -4.57
C LYS A 306 -6.42 18.86 -5.57
N GLN A 307 -5.12 18.97 -5.29
CA GLN A 307 -4.15 19.68 -6.14
C GLN A 307 -2.82 18.90 -6.26
N PRO A 308 -2.84 17.67 -6.81
CA PRO A 308 -1.65 16.79 -6.82
C PRO A 308 -0.46 17.37 -7.59
N ASP A 309 -0.71 18.17 -8.63
CA ASP A 309 0.30 18.80 -9.49
C ASP A 309 1.20 19.81 -8.74
N ILE A 310 0.79 20.24 -7.55
CA ILE A 310 1.60 21.05 -6.62
C ILE A 310 2.76 20.24 -6.01
N THR A 311 2.70 18.91 -6.08
CA THR A 311 3.74 18.00 -5.56
C THR A 311 4.26 17.05 -6.64
N PRO A 312 5.52 17.17 -7.12
CA PRO A 312 6.10 16.23 -8.09
C PRO A 312 6.36 14.85 -7.46
N TRP A 313 6.40 14.83 -6.12
CA TRP A 313 6.48 13.65 -5.28
C TRP A 313 5.16 13.50 -4.51
N GLY A 314 4.05 13.59 -5.23
CA GLY A 314 2.74 13.13 -4.78
C GLY A 314 2.70 11.60 -4.60
N PRO A 315 1.54 11.01 -4.28
CA PRO A 315 1.40 9.56 -4.16
C PRO A 315 1.75 8.87 -5.48
N SER A 316 2.48 7.74 -5.42
CA SER A 316 2.77 6.93 -6.61
C SER A 316 1.49 6.44 -7.31
N THR A 317 1.60 5.97 -8.55
CA THR A 317 0.49 5.31 -9.27
C THR A 317 -0.10 4.13 -8.49
N THR A 318 0.67 3.47 -7.63
CA THR A 318 0.18 2.43 -6.70
C THR A 318 -0.66 3.03 -5.59
N SER A 319 -0.16 4.09 -4.93
CA SER A 319 -0.89 4.80 -3.88
C SER A 319 -2.14 5.52 -4.39
N GLN A 320 -2.12 6.06 -5.61
CA GLN A 320 -3.28 6.71 -6.24
C GLN A 320 -4.47 5.77 -6.45
N ARG A 321 -4.25 4.46 -6.63
CA ARG A 321 -5.34 3.47 -6.77
C ARG A 321 -6.27 3.47 -5.54
N TYR A 322 -5.73 3.71 -4.33
CA TYR A 322 -6.53 3.82 -3.10
C TYR A 322 -7.40 5.09 -3.04
N LEU A 323 -7.24 6.05 -3.97
CA LEU A 323 -8.13 7.21 -4.08
C LEU A 323 -9.35 6.93 -4.97
N GLN A 324 -9.29 5.88 -5.81
CA GLN A 324 -10.34 5.52 -6.78
C GLN A 324 -11.40 4.57 -6.21
N TRP A 325 -11.17 3.99 -5.03
CA TRP A 325 -12.08 3.03 -4.40
C TRP A 325 -13.21 3.75 -3.63
N PRO A 326 -14.50 3.49 -3.94
CA PRO A 326 -15.62 4.18 -3.30
C PRO A 326 -15.85 3.74 -1.85
N THR A 327 -15.57 2.47 -1.56
CA THR A 327 -15.52 1.89 -0.21
C THR A 327 -14.13 1.32 0.03
N LYS A 328 -13.56 1.54 1.22
CA LYS A 328 -12.20 1.15 1.58
C LYS A 328 -12.15 0.65 3.01
N SER A 329 -11.46 -0.47 3.23
CA SER A 329 -11.16 -1.02 4.54
C SER A 329 -9.64 -1.09 4.70
N TYR A 330 -9.07 -0.31 5.61
CA TYR A 330 -7.65 -0.32 5.95
C TYR A 330 -7.45 -0.91 7.36
N ARG A 331 -6.42 -1.73 7.52
CA ARG A 331 -5.96 -2.22 8.83
C ARG A 331 -4.43 -2.22 8.85
N GLY A 332 -3.85 -1.62 9.89
CA GLY A 332 -2.41 -1.39 10.01
C GLY A 332 -2.00 -1.15 11.46
N LYS A 333 -0.73 -1.36 11.79
CA LYS A 333 -0.20 -1.00 13.12
C LYS A 333 0.25 0.46 13.15
N PHE A 334 0.57 0.95 14.34
CA PHE A 334 1.32 2.21 14.52
C PHE A 334 2.56 2.07 15.41
N LYS A 335 2.70 0.97 16.17
CA LYS A 335 3.96 0.54 16.79
C LYS A 335 3.99 -0.98 16.96
N SER A 336 5.11 -1.52 17.41
CA SER A 336 5.34 -2.96 17.60
C SER A 336 4.42 -3.64 18.62
N ASP A 337 3.94 -2.87 19.61
CA ASP A 337 3.31 -3.38 20.84
C ASP A 337 2.03 -4.19 20.59
N VAL A 338 1.69 -5.05 21.56
CA VAL A 338 0.39 -5.74 21.59
C VAL A 338 -0.71 -4.70 21.85
N GLY A 339 -1.77 -4.72 21.05
CA GLY A 339 -2.84 -3.71 21.06
C GLY A 339 -2.53 -2.43 20.27
N ALA A 340 -1.32 -2.28 19.70
CA ALA A 340 -0.98 -1.13 18.83
C ALA A 340 -1.47 -1.27 17.38
N ASP A 341 -2.63 -1.89 17.24
CA ASP A 341 -3.37 -2.04 16.00
C ASP A 341 -4.35 -0.89 15.77
N ARG A 342 -4.60 -0.56 14.51
CA ARG A 342 -5.69 0.33 14.11
C ARG A 342 -6.38 -0.16 12.85
N SER A 343 -7.63 0.24 12.68
CA SER A 343 -8.42 0.03 11.47
C SER A 343 -9.23 1.27 11.13
N SER A 344 -9.54 1.41 9.85
CA SER A 344 -10.35 2.48 9.29
C SER A 344 -11.18 1.92 8.16
N TRP A 345 -12.45 2.26 8.12
CA TRP A 345 -13.33 1.98 7.01
C TRP A 345 -13.93 3.28 6.50
N SER A 346 -14.14 3.40 5.20
CA SER A 346 -14.74 4.55 4.57
C SER A 346 -15.63 4.10 3.41
N SER A 347 -16.73 4.82 3.20
CA SER A 347 -17.68 4.70 2.11
C SER A 347 -18.11 6.11 1.68
N PRO A 348 -18.82 6.32 0.56
CA PRO A 348 -19.01 7.66 -0.01
C PRO A 348 -19.65 8.70 0.93
N GLY A 349 -20.53 8.28 1.85
CA GLY A 349 -21.18 9.16 2.83
C GLY A 349 -20.50 9.26 4.20
N VAL A 350 -19.73 8.24 4.61
CA VAL A 350 -19.30 8.06 6.01
C VAL A 350 -18.03 7.21 6.14
N SER A 351 -17.20 7.52 7.15
CA SER A 351 -16.04 6.73 7.58
C SER A 351 -16.09 6.46 9.08
N ILE A 352 -15.57 5.31 9.53
CA ILE A 352 -15.39 4.97 10.94
C ILE A 352 -14.14 4.12 11.15
N GLY A 353 -13.41 4.33 12.24
CA GLY A 353 -12.24 3.51 12.58
C GLY A 353 -11.89 3.53 14.05
N ALA A 354 -11.04 2.59 14.44
CA ALA A 354 -10.67 2.32 15.82
C ALA A 354 -9.17 1.96 15.98
N GLY A 355 -8.58 2.38 17.10
CA GLY A 355 -7.26 1.97 17.57
C GLY A 355 -7.37 1.12 18.83
N GLY A 356 -6.52 0.09 18.96
CA GLY A 356 -6.48 -0.81 20.11
C GLY A 356 -5.75 -0.23 21.32
N TYR A 357 -4.92 0.80 21.12
CA TYR A 357 -4.16 1.49 22.14
C TYR A 357 -4.11 2.99 21.80
N ALA A 358 -4.05 3.83 22.81
CA ALA A 358 -4.00 5.29 22.67
C ALA A 358 -3.00 5.90 23.66
N SER A 359 -2.34 6.99 23.24
CA SER A 359 -1.76 7.96 24.15
C SER A 359 -2.86 8.84 24.76
N ALA A 360 -2.57 9.60 25.81
CA ALA A 360 -3.56 10.50 26.43
C ALA A 360 -4.16 11.54 25.46
N ALA A 361 -3.44 11.87 24.39
CA ALA A 361 -3.84 12.84 23.36
C ALA A 361 -4.41 12.20 22.08
N ASP A 362 -4.50 10.87 21.99
CA ASP A 362 -5.00 10.18 20.80
C ASP A 362 -6.51 9.92 20.92
N VAL A 363 -7.23 9.95 19.79
CA VAL A 363 -8.68 9.74 19.73
C VAL A 363 -8.94 8.32 19.19
N PRO A 364 -9.24 7.34 20.08
CA PRO A 364 -9.15 5.92 19.75
C PRO A 364 -10.31 5.40 18.87
N VAL A 365 -11.43 6.10 18.80
CA VAL A 365 -12.54 5.75 17.90
C VAL A 365 -13.10 7.05 17.31
N VAL A 366 -13.16 7.12 15.98
CA VAL A 366 -13.57 8.30 15.22
C VAL A 366 -14.53 7.89 14.11
N GLY A 367 -15.64 8.62 13.98
CA GLY A 367 -16.62 8.53 12.90
C GLY A 367 -16.79 9.87 12.19
N LEU A 368 -16.60 9.88 10.88
CA LEU A 368 -16.66 11.06 10.02
C LEU A 368 -17.81 10.94 9.01
N PHE A 369 -18.44 12.07 8.66
CA PHE A 369 -19.45 12.15 7.60
C PHE A 369 -18.96 13.09 6.48
N ALA A 370 -19.64 13.10 5.33
CA ALA A 370 -19.25 13.87 4.15
C ALA A 370 -19.46 15.41 4.27
N ASN A 371 -18.79 16.04 5.25
CA ASN A 371 -18.71 17.49 5.48
C ASN A 371 -17.53 17.84 6.41
N PHE A 372 -16.51 18.56 5.91
CA PHE A 372 -15.36 18.99 6.72
C PHE A 372 -15.74 19.87 7.91
N SER A 373 -16.77 20.72 7.78
CA SER A 373 -17.15 21.69 8.81
C SER A 373 -18.04 21.12 9.91
N MET A 374 -18.37 19.82 9.88
CA MET A 374 -19.11 19.16 10.95
C MET A 374 -18.14 18.50 11.93
N ALA A 375 -18.44 18.60 13.23
CA ALA A 375 -17.66 17.91 14.25
C ALA A 375 -17.68 16.38 14.05
N SER A 376 -16.53 15.74 14.23
CA SER A 376 -16.42 14.28 14.22
C SER A 376 -17.28 13.67 15.32
N LEU A 377 -17.84 12.48 15.07
CA LEU A 377 -18.27 11.59 16.13
C LEU A 377 -17.02 10.94 16.72
N TYR A 378 -16.85 10.91 18.04
CA TYR A 378 -15.70 10.24 18.65
C TYR A 378 -15.98 9.72 20.06
N VAL A 379 -15.15 8.78 20.52
CA VAL A 379 -15.21 8.23 21.88
C VAL A 379 -14.05 8.74 22.71
N MET A 380 -14.33 9.32 23.88
CA MET A 380 -13.32 9.82 24.80
C MET A 380 -13.72 9.53 26.26
N THR A 381 -12.75 9.14 27.08
CA THR A 381 -12.93 9.02 28.55
C THR A 381 -12.45 10.27 29.27
N ASP A 382 -13.19 10.70 30.29
CA ASP A 382 -12.95 11.91 31.06
C ASP A 382 -13.19 11.66 32.55
N ASP A 383 -12.30 12.15 33.41
CA ASP A 383 -12.42 12.09 34.87
C ASP A 383 -12.33 13.47 35.53
N VAL A 384 -12.31 14.56 34.75
CA VAL A 384 -12.23 15.93 35.26
C VAL A 384 -13.46 16.79 34.95
N GLY A 385 -14.32 16.36 34.04
CA GLY A 385 -15.54 17.04 33.60
C GLY A 385 -15.37 17.82 32.29
N ASP A 386 -14.33 17.54 31.50
CA ASP A 386 -13.97 18.29 30.29
C ASP A 386 -13.64 17.38 29.09
N PRO A 387 -14.62 16.60 28.57
CA PRO A 387 -14.45 15.66 27.44
C PRO A 387 -14.22 16.35 26.07
N TYR A 388 -14.15 17.68 26.06
CA TYR A 388 -13.93 18.50 24.86
C TYR A 388 -12.56 19.19 24.85
N CYS A 389 -11.78 19.11 25.94
CA CYS A 389 -10.56 19.90 26.14
C CYS A 389 -10.79 21.41 25.99
N THR A 390 -11.66 21.96 26.84
CA THR A 390 -11.89 23.41 26.99
C THR A 390 -10.91 24.06 27.98
N GLY A 391 -10.39 23.32 28.97
CA GLY A 391 -9.38 23.84 29.89
C GLY A 391 -8.82 22.84 30.90
N ALA A 392 -9.66 22.05 31.58
CA ALA A 392 -9.19 21.17 32.67
C ALA A 392 -8.36 20.00 32.15
N SER A 393 -8.65 19.52 30.94
CA SER A 393 -7.92 18.43 30.27
C SER A 393 -6.74 18.92 29.41
N ARG A 394 -6.26 20.16 29.60
CA ARG A 394 -5.18 20.75 28.78
C ARG A 394 -3.83 20.84 29.50
N THR A 395 -3.01 19.81 29.36
CA THR A 395 -1.62 19.79 29.86
C THR A 395 -0.65 20.26 28.77
N THR A 396 0.28 21.17 29.10
CA THR A 396 1.34 21.71 28.19
C THR A 396 0.85 22.24 26.83
N GLY A 397 -0.45 22.54 26.68
CA GLY A 397 -1.08 22.97 25.44
C GLY A 397 -1.64 21.82 24.57
N HIS A 398 -1.31 20.57 24.91
CA HIS A 398 -1.95 19.38 24.38
C HIS A 398 -3.29 19.12 25.08
N CYS A 399 -4.12 18.28 24.47
CA CYS A 399 -5.28 17.68 25.10
C CYS A 399 -4.86 16.33 25.70
N GLU A 400 -5.17 16.08 26.97
CA GLU A 400 -4.79 14.84 27.65
C GLU A 400 -5.99 14.25 28.42
N HIS A 401 -6.30 13.00 28.11
CA HIS A 401 -7.37 12.21 28.70
C HIS A 401 -6.84 10.88 29.26
N PRO A 402 -7.52 10.29 30.26
CA PRO A 402 -7.22 8.95 30.76
C PRO A 402 -7.12 7.88 29.66
N VAL A 403 -6.00 7.15 29.61
CA VAL A 403 -5.71 6.10 28.60
C VAL A 403 -6.46 4.81 28.92
N ASN A 404 -7.59 4.59 28.24
CA ASN A 404 -8.55 3.55 28.62
C ASN A 404 -9.06 2.62 27.49
N VAL A 405 -8.57 2.71 26.25
CA VAL A 405 -8.85 1.68 25.23
C VAL A 405 -7.68 0.71 25.17
N ARG A 406 -7.99 -0.61 25.20
CA ARG A 406 -7.01 -1.70 25.13
C ARG A 406 -7.30 -2.74 24.03
N VAL A 407 -8.47 -2.69 23.40
CA VAL A 407 -8.84 -3.60 22.31
C VAL A 407 -10.01 -3.07 21.49
N ASN A 408 -9.94 -3.29 20.18
CA ASN A 408 -11.03 -3.17 19.24
C ASN A 408 -11.10 -4.43 18.35
N VAL A 409 -12.23 -4.64 17.68
CA VAL A 409 -12.33 -5.47 16.48
C VAL A 409 -13.26 -4.76 15.49
N GLN A 410 -12.83 -4.69 14.22
CA GLN A 410 -13.58 -4.02 13.15
C GLN A 410 -13.71 -4.93 11.92
N LYS A 411 -14.92 -4.97 11.36
CA LYS A 411 -15.25 -5.61 10.09
C LYS A 411 -16.15 -4.67 9.28
N GLY A 412 -15.70 -4.24 8.09
CA GLY A 412 -16.37 -3.19 7.33
C GLY A 412 -16.60 -1.92 8.17
N GLY A 413 -17.80 -1.36 8.07
CA GLY A 413 -18.25 -0.24 8.90
C GLY A 413 -18.63 -0.60 10.35
N THR A 414 -18.47 -1.86 10.78
CA THR A 414 -18.84 -2.32 12.12
C THR A 414 -17.63 -2.36 13.05
N VAL A 415 -17.70 -1.68 14.20
CA VAL A 415 -16.66 -1.61 15.24
C VAL A 415 -17.22 -2.07 16.58
N LEU A 416 -16.53 -3.01 17.23
CA LEU A 416 -16.74 -3.39 18.63
C LEU A 416 -15.51 -2.95 19.46
N THR A 417 -15.70 -2.12 20.47
CA THR A 417 -14.61 -1.53 21.28
C THR A 417 -14.77 -1.80 22.78
N GLY A 418 -13.67 -2.19 23.43
CA GLY A 418 -13.61 -2.53 24.85
C GLY A 418 -12.81 -1.50 25.65
N ILE A 419 -13.48 -0.83 26.59
CA ILE A 419 -12.90 0.22 27.44
C ILE A 419 -12.55 -0.36 28.81
N THR A 420 -11.32 -0.12 29.28
CA THR A 420 -10.75 -0.65 30.52
C THR A 420 -9.81 0.37 31.14
N TRP A 421 -9.94 0.69 32.43
CA TRP A 421 -9.01 1.60 33.09
C TRP A 421 -7.62 0.98 33.27
N ASN A 422 -6.56 1.79 33.17
CA ASN A 422 -5.20 1.30 33.37
C ASN A 422 -4.87 1.18 34.87
N ASN A 423 -4.01 0.24 35.23
CA ASN A 423 -3.69 -0.15 36.62
C ASN A 423 -2.78 0.85 37.38
N GLY A 424 -2.85 2.11 36.99
CA GLY A 424 -2.07 3.24 37.50
C GLY A 424 -2.64 4.59 37.06
N THR A 425 -3.86 4.63 36.52
CA THR A 425 -4.59 5.88 36.29
C THR A 425 -5.10 6.37 37.64
N GLU A 426 -4.56 7.48 38.15
CA GLU A 426 -5.16 8.20 39.28
C GLU A 426 -6.43 8.92 38.81
N ILE A 427 -7.54 8.16 38.73
CA ILE A 427 -8.87 8.72 38.47
C ILE A 427 -9.19 9.67 39.63
N SER A 428 -9.43 10.94 39.31
CA SER A 428 -9.72 11.96 40.32
C SER A 428 -11.00 11.63 41.11
N ASN A 429 -11.21 12.32 42.25
CA ASN A 429 -12.40 12.11 43.09
C ASN A 429 -13.71 12.67 42.50
N LYS A 430 -13.82 12.77 41.16
CA LYS A 430 -14.96 13.29 40.39
C LYS A 430 -15.73 12.15 39.68
N GLU A 431 -16.81 12.52 38.97
CA GLU A 431 -17.69 11.59 38.26
C GLU A 431 -17.07 11.12 36.92
N ALA A 432 -16.20 10.10 36.99
CA ALA A 432 -15.51 9.55 35.81
C ALA A 432 -16.46 8.95 34.77
N SER A 433 -16.19 9.19 33.48
CA SER A 433 -17.14 8.91 32.39
C SER A 433 -16.50 8.44 31.08
N THR A 434 -17.25 7.62 30.33
CA THR A 434 -17.05 7.41 28.87
C THR A 434 -18.04 8.30 28.13
N ASN A 435 -17.58 9.00 27.11
CA ASN A 435 -18.41 9.94 26.34
C ASN A 435 -18.32 9.59 24.86
N VAL A 436 -19.48 9.37 24.21
CA VAL A 436 -19.59 9.36 22.75
C VAL A 436 -20.09 10.72 22.31
N ILE A 437 -19.22 11.51 21.68
CA ILE A 437 -19.51 12.86 21.21
C ILE A 437 -20.19 12.78 19.84
N VAL A 438 -21.22 13.58 19.61
CA VAL A 438 -22.11 13.53 18.44
C VAL A 438 -22.35 14.94 17.88
N PRO A 439 -22.19 15.17 16.56
CA PRO A 439 -22.49 16.46 15.94
C PRO A 439 -24.00 16.75 15.88
N LEU A 440 -24.47 17.81 16.55
CA LEU A 440 -25.88 18.24 16.45
C LEU A 440 -26.24 18.86 15.09
N ALA A 441 -25.23 19.16 14.26
CA ALA A 441 -25.38 19.60 12.88
C ALA A 441 -25.65 18.45 11.89
N ALA A 442 -25.67 17.19 12.34
CA ALA A 442 -26.18 16.07 11.55
C ALA A 442 -27.66 16.30 11.21
N ASP A 443 -28.14 15.87 10.03
CA ASP A 443 -29.54 16.04 9.63
C ASP A 443 -30.48 15.45 10.69
N GLU A 444 -30.12 14.27 11.20
CA GLU A 444 -31.00 13.40 11.96
C GLU A 444 -30.27 12.72 13.12
N ILE A 445 -30.86 12.79 14.30
CA ILE A 445 -30.39 12.14 15.52
C ILE A 445 -31.61 11.49 16.18
N LEU A 446 -31.62 10.16 16.23
CA LEU A 446 -32.68 9.35 16.82
C LEU A 446 -32.13 8.61 18.02
N ILE A 447 -32.83 8.68 19.15
CA ILE A 447 -32.58 7.84 20.33
C ILE A 447 -33.72 6.83 20.44
N ASN A 448 -33.38 5.54 20.42
CA ASN A 448 -34.34 4.43 20.37
C ASN A 448 -35.42 4.61 19.27
N GLY A 449 -34.99 5.11 18.10
CA GLY A 449 -35.86 5.35 16.93
C GLY A 449 -36.73 6.62 17.01
N ARG A 450 -36.53 7.50 17.99
CA ARG A 450 -37.29 8.76 18.16
C ARG A 450 -36.37 9.97 18.11
N SER A 451 -36.77 11.02 17.40
CA SER A 451 -36.06 12.30 17.40
C SER A 451 -36.01 12.91 18.81
N ILE A 452 -34.83 13.37 19.23
CA ILE A 452 -34.63 14.03 20.53
C ILE A 452 -34.49 15.55 20.39
N SER A 453 -34.79 16.28 21.46
CA SER A 453 -34.47 17.71 21.57
C SER A 453 -32.97 17.96 21.37
N ARG A 454 -32.65 19.02 20.62
CA ARG A 454 -31.30 19.56 20.45
C ARG A 454 -31.12 20.90 21.18
N ALA A 455 -31.97 21.19 22.18
CA ALA A 455 -31.91 22.43 22.94
C ALA A 455 -30.66 22.49 23.83
N MET A 456 -30.03 23.67 23.86
CA MET A 456 -28.84 23.95 24.68
C MET A 456 -29.07 23.66 26.16
N ASN A 457 -28.03 23.13 26.82
CA ASN A 457 -27.97 22.86 28.26
C ASN A 457 -29.07 21.91 28.77
N THR A 458 -29.56 21.00 27.93
CA THR A 458 -30.48 19.93 28.35
C THR A 458 -29.73 18.63 28.67
N SER A 459 -30.21 17.91 29.69
CA SER A 459 -29.80 16.55 30.02
C SER A 459 -31.03 15.65 30.11
N VAL A 460 -30.94 14.44 29.56
CA VAL A 460 -31.98 13.40 29.65
C VAL A 460 -31.35 12.11 30.14
N ASP A 461 -31.90 11.53 31.21
CA ASP A 461 -31.47 10.23 31.73
C ASP A 461 -32.01 9.12 30.82
N LEU A 462 -31.16 8.13 30.51
CA LEU A 462 -31.43 7.09 29.53
C LEU A 462 -31.04 5.69 30.07
N PRO A 463 -31.70 4.61 29.61
CA PRO A 463 -31.37 3.26 30.01
C PRO A 463 -30.07 2.78 29.32
N LEU A 464 -29.39 1.82 29.94
CA LEU A 464 -28.09 1.32 29.48
C LEU A 464 -28.13 0.68 28.08
N ASP A 465 -29.27 0.12 27.67
CA ASP A 465 -29.45 -0.55 26.38
C ASP A 465 -29.64 0.40 25.19
N THR A 466 -29.66 1.72 25.43
CA THR A 466 -29.95 2.76 24.45
C THR A 466 -29.18 2.63 23.14
N ILE A 467 -29.91 2.77 22.03
CA ILE A 467 -29.40 2.87 20.67
C ILE A 467 -29.51 4.32 20.20
N VAL A 468 -28.39 4.92 19.79
CA VAL A 468 -28.34 6.23 19.15
C VAL A 468 -28.04 6.06 17.67
N SER A 469 -28.79 6.74 16.81
CA SER A 469 -28.61 6.74 15.36
C SER A 469 -28.38 8.17 14.86
N VAL A 470 -27.34 8.36 14.05
CA VAL A 470 -26.89 9.67 13.56
C VAL A 470 -26.76 9.59 12.05
N ARG A 471 -27.46 10.45 11.30
CA ARG A 471 -27.34 10.53 9.83
C ARG A 471 -27.09 11.96 9.38
N TYR A 472 -26.17 12.11 8.42
CA TYR A 472 -25.92 13.35 7.68
C TYR A 472 -25.80 13.03 6.19
N LYS A 473 -26.66 13.62 5.37
CA LYS A 473 -26.86 13.26 3.95
C LYS A 473 -27.03 11.74 3.80
N THR A 474 -26.15 11.12 3.04
CA THR A 474 -26.07 9.67 2.75
C THR A 474 -25.18 8.90 3.74
N GLY A 475 -24.57 9.54 4.73
CA GLY A 475 -23.78 8.86 5.76
C GLY A 475 -24.57 8.59 7.03
N ALA A 476 -24.57 7.36 7.53
CA ALA A 476 -25.21 6.99 8.80
C ALA A 476 -24.23 6.25 9.72
N ILE A 477 -24.31 6.52 11.04
CA ILE A 477 -23.66 5.76 12.12
C ILE A 477 -24.73 5.44 13.17
N VAL A 478 -24.86 4.17 13.53
CA VAL A 478 -25.68 3.70 14.66
C VAL A 478 -24.78 3.10 15.72
N PHE A 479 -25.03 3.39 16.99
CA PHE A 479 -24.25 2.84 18.11
C PHE A 479 -25.10 2.48 19.33
N ARG A 480 -24.63 1.50 20.10
CA ARG A 480 -25.27 0.97 21.30
C ARG A 480 -24.22 0.66 22.38
N ILE A 481 -24.56 0.91 23.64
CA ILE A 481 -23.80 0.40 24.79
C ILE A 481 -24.29 -1.02 25.08
N LEU A 482 -23.39 -2.00 25.06
CA LEU A 482 -23.74 -3.40 25.31
C LEU A 482 -23.62 -3.75 26.81
N THR A 483 -22.58 -3.26 27.48
CA THR A 483 -22.41 -3.38 28.94
C THR A 483 -21.65 -2.15 29.48
N ALA A 484 -21.81 -1.87 30.78
CA ALA A 484 -20.99 -0.93 31.53
C ALA A 484 -20.99 -1.27 33.03
N THR A 485 -20.07 -0.68 33.80
CA THR A 485 -19.97 -0.86 35.27
C THR A 485 -19.59 0.43 35.99
N THR A 486 -19.84 0.47 37.29
CA THR A 486 -19.50 1.55 38.24
C THR A 486 -18.19 1.34 39.02
N GLY A 487 -17.33 0.40 38.57
CA GLY A 487 -16.07 0.04 39.26
C GLY A 487 -16.27 -0.83 40.50
N ILE A 488 -17.51 -1.23 40.79
CA ILE A 488 -17.86 -2.22 41.81
C ILE A 488 -18.47 -3.43 41.08
N ALA A 489 -18.04 -4.63 41.46
CA ALA A 489 -18.31 -5.84 40.67
C ALA A 489 -19.81 -6.12 40.49
N SER A 490 -20.21 -6.49 39.27
CA SER A 490 -21.54 -6.96 38.85
C SER A 490 -22.74 -6.01 38.93
N ASP A 491 -22.66 -4.85 39.60
CA ASP A 491 -23.77 -3.89 39.57
C ASP A 491 -23.79 -3.04 38.30
N MET A 492 -24.67 -3.41 37.37
CA MET A 492 -25.02 -2.61 36.18
C MET A 492 -26.19 -1.65 36.42
N SER A 493 -26.91 -1.78 37.54
CA SER A 493 -28.14 -1.00 37.82
C SER A 493 -27.86 0.41 38.33
N SER A 494 -26.67 0.65 38.91
CA SER A 494 -26.22 1.98 39.32
C SER A 494 -25.52 2.80 38.21
N VAL A 495 -25.31 2.22 37.01
CA VAL A 495 -24.72 2.96 35.88
C VAL A 495 -25.70 4.02 35.38
N LYS A 496 -25.31 5.29 35.45
CA LYS A 496 -26.06 6.39 34.84
C LYS A 496 -25.63 6.57 33.39
N VAL A 497 -26.57 6.51 32.46
CA VAL A 497 -26.38 6.97 31.07
C VAL A 497 -27.20 8.25 30.88
N LYS A 498 -26.59 9.29 30.29
CA LYS A 498 -27.24 10.56 30.00
C LYS A 498 -27.01 10.97 28.55
N TRP A 499 -28.04 11.48 27.89
CA TRP A 499 -27.85 12.34 26.73
C TRP A 499 -27.74 13.79 27.20
N ILE A 500 -26.65 14.46 26.86
CA ILE A 500 -26.34 15.84 27.27
C ILE A 500 -26.13 16.67 26.01
N VAL A 501 -26.70 17.88 25.97
CA VAL A 501 -26.52 18.86 24.88
C VAL A 501 -25.91 20.13 25.46
N GLU A 502 -24.70 20.48 25.02
CA GLU A 502 -23.91 21.58 25.61
C GLU A 502 -22.90 22.18 24.59
N PRO A 503 -22.24 23.31 24.91
CA PRO A 503 -21.24 23.92 24.02
C PRO A 503 -19.97 23.07 23.86
N GLY A 504 -19.52 22.87 22.62
CA GLY A 504 -18.25 22.19 22.31
C GLY A 504 -17.05 23.15 22.21
N SER A 505 -15.84 22.61 22.28
CA SER A 505 -14.59 23.37 22.36
C SER A 505 -14.17 24.12 21.08
N TYR A 506 -14.74 23.78 19.92
CA TYR A 506 -14.42 24.39 18.62
C TYR A 506 -15.57 25.25 18.05
N GLY A 507 -16.41 25.82 18.92
CA GLY A 507 -17.50 26.74 18.53
C GLY A 507 -18.74 26.07 17.91
N GLY A 508 -18.69 24.77 17.63
CA GLY A 508 -19.85 23.95 17.26
C GLY A 508 -20.65 23.49 18.48
N THR A 509 -21.96 23.24 18.28
CA THR A 509 -22.80 22.60 19.32
C THR A 509 -22.75 21.08 19.18
N VAL A 510 -22.59 20.38 20.30
CA VAL A 510 -22.45 18.92 20.35
C VAL A 510 -23.44 18.32 21.33
N GLY A 511 -23.89 17.11 21.01
CA GLY A 511 -24.52 16.22 21.97
C GLY A 511 -23.51 15.19 22.41
N ARG A 512 -23.68 14.60 23.60
CA ARG A 512 -22.95 13.39 23.98
C ARG A 512 -23.85 12.39 24.66
N LEU A 513 -23.56 11.11 24.42
CA LEU A 513 -23.99 10.03 25.29
C LEU A 513 -22.90 9.80 26.33
N ALA A 514 -23.16 10.22 27.57
CA ALA A 514 -22.25 10.11 28.70
C ALA A 514 -22.62 8.90 29.57
N ILE A 515 -21.65 8.03 29.83
CA ILE A 515 -21.75 6.84 30.69
C ILE A 515 -20.93 7.11 31.95
N PHE A 516 -21.57 7.25 33.11
CA PHE A 516 -20.87 7.55 34.35
C PHE A 516 -20.47 6.26 35.07
N HIS A 517 -19.15 6.10 35.25
CA HIS A 517 -18.49 4.91 35.79
C HIS A 517 -18.11 5.03 37.26
N ARG A 518 -18.26 6.20 37.89
CA ARG A 518 -18.07 6.37 39.33
C ARG A 518 -18.95 7.53 39.78
N THR A 519 -19.89 7.31 40.70
CA THR A 519 -20.65 8.41 41.32
C THR A 519 -19.86 9.01 42.48
N ALA A 520 -20.16 10.27 42.83
CA ALA A 520 -19.55 10.97 43.96
C ALA A 520 -19.77 10.31 45.35
N SER A 521 -20.56 9.23 45.43
CA SER A 521 -20.84 8.45 46.64
C SER A 521 -19.92 7.24 46.86
N HIS A 522 -19.02 6.89 45.92
CA HIS A 522 -18.25 5.65 45.97
C HIS A 522 -16.72 5.86 45.96
N THR A 523 -16.13 5.66 47.14
CA THR A 523 -14.70 5.85 47.43
C THR A 523 -13.81 4.64 47.10
N ALA A 524 -14.37 3.52 46.65
CA ALA A 524 -13.61 2.32 46.28
C ALA A 524 -12.62 2.60 45.14
N ALA A 525 -11.51 1.86 45.14
CA ALA A 525 -10.55 1.81 44.02
C ALA A 525 -10.99 0.76 42.99
N TRP A 526 -10.68 1.02 41.71
CA TRP A 526 -10.96 0.07 40.63
C TRP A 526 -10.12 -1.19 40.78
N ALA A 527 -10.72 -2.35 40.52
CA ALA A 527 -9.99 -3.61 40.45
C ALA A 527 -9.26 -3.73 39.09
N PRO A 528 -8.06 -4.36 39.02
CA PRO A 528 -7.24 -4.43 37.82
C PRO A 528 -7.88 -5.12 36.60
N ASP A 529 -9.02 -5.76 36.81
CA ASP A 529 -9.72 -6.66 35.90
C ASP A 529 -11.14 -6.17 35.54
N GLN A 530 -11.52 -4.94 35.88
CA GLN A 530 -12.83 -4.38 35.51
C GLN A 530 -12.79 -3.65 34.15
N ALA A 531 -13.67 -4.04 33.24
CA ALA A 531 -13.94 -3.31 32.00
C ALA A 531 -15.02 -2.25 32.25
N ALA A 532 -14.75 -1.00 31.86
CA ALA A 532 -15.63 0.14 32.09
C ALA A 532 -16.91 0.07 31.25
N ALA A 533 -16.76 -0.21 29.95
CA ALA A 533 -17.84 -0.34 28.99
C ALA A 533 -17.46 -1.21 27.78
N LEU A 534 -18.49 -1.76 27.13
CA LEU A 534 -18.44 -2.40 25.81
C LEU A 534 -19.39 -1.65 24.87
N LEU A 535 -18.87 -1.08 23.79
CA LEU A 535 -19.65 -0.31 22.82
C LEU A 535 -19.58 -0.95 21.44
N ALA A 536 -20.71 -0.96 20.73
CA ALA A 536 -20.80 -1.38 19.33
C ALA A 536 -21.25 -0.21 18.45
N PHE A 537 -20.61 -0.06 17.29
CA PHE A 537 -20.91 0.93 16.26
C PHE A 537 -21.08 0.21 14.92
N HIS A 538 -21.97 0.71 14.07
CA HIS A 538 -22.15 0.28 12.69
C HIS A 538 -22.39 1.50 11.81
N ALA A 539 -21.48 1.74 10.86
CA ALA A 539 -21.53 2.83 9.89
C ALA A 539 -21.87 2.30 8.49
N LYS A 540 -22.70 3.03 7.75
CA LYS A 540 -23.11 2.66 6.39
C LYS A 540 -23.40 3.90 5.54
N THR A 541 -23.10 3.83 4.24
CA THR A 541 -23.71 4.75 3.27
C THR A 541 -25.16 4.30 2.99
N VAL A 542 -26.12 5.16 3.26
CA VAL A 542 -27.56 4.97 3.06
C VAL A 542 -28.06 5.82 1.89
N GLN A 543 -29.04 5.29 1.15
CA GLN A 543 -29.74 6.00 0.07
C GLN A 543 -30.93 6.79 0.62
N PHE A 544 -31.65 6.23 1.60
CA PHE A 544 -32.87 6.82 2.16
C PHE A 544 -32.82 6.94 3.69
N PRO A 545 -33.37 8.03 4.31
CA PRO A 545 -33.42 8.17 5.76
C PRO A 545 -34.09 7.00 6.51
N SER A 546 -35.05 6.33 5.86
CA SER A 546 -35.75 5.16 6.40
C SER A 546 -34.84 3.95 6.69
N GLU A 547 -33.69 3.82 6.01
CA GLU A 547 -32.71 2.75 6.32
C GLU A 547 -32.15 2.86 7.74
N VAL A 548 -32.02 4.08 8.27
CA VAL A 548 -31.47 4.35 9.61
C VAL A 548 -32.33 3.71 10.70
N ALA A 549 -33.64 3.58 10.48
CA ALA A 549 -34.55 2.90 11.40
C ALA A 549 -34.40 1.37 11.41
N LEU A 550 -33.75 0.79 10.38
CA LEU A 550 -33.54 -0.65 10.23
C LEU A 550 -32.17 -1.11 10.75
N MET A 551 -31.13 -0.27 10.61
CA MET A 551 -29.77 -0.53 11.14
C MET A 551 -29.72 -0.99 12.61
N PRO A 552 -30.55 -0.47 13.55
CA PRO A 552 -30.63 -0.96 14.94
C PRO A 552 -30.95 -2.45 15.13
N ASN A 553 -31.48 -3.17 14.13
CA ASN A 553 -31.96 -4.53 14.33
C ASN A 553 -30.84 -5.56 14.54
N GLY A 554 -29.66 -5.38 13.91
CA GLY A 554 -28.49 -6.23 14.18
C GLY A 554 -27.98 -6.11 15.62
N CYS A 555 -28.20 -4.95 16.26
CA CYS A 555 -27.71 -4.68 17.61
C CYS A 555 -28.57 -5.28 18.74
N ARG A 556 -29.66 -6.03 18.47
CA ARG A 556 -30.67 -6.37 19.49
C ARG A 556 -30.39 -7.63 20.33
N ASN A 557 -29.77 -8.67 19.77
CA ASN A 557 -29.73 -10.02 20.37
C ASN A 557 -28.40 -10.36 21.09
N LEU A 558 -27.79 -9.39 21.80
CA LEU A 558 -26.34 -9.43 22.08
C LEU A 558 -25.95 -9.62 23.56
N SER A 559 -24.98 -10.51 23.80
CA SER A 559 -24.21 -10.61 25.05
C SER A 559 -22.75 -10.99 24.74
N ALA A 560 -21.81 -10.07 25.01
CA ALA A 560 -20.36 -10.21 24.76
C ALA A 560 -19.91 -10.51 23.30
N SER A 561 -20.83 -10.67 22.35
CA SER A 561 -20.62 -10.60 20.90
C SER A 561 -21.48 -9.50 20.27
N ALA A 562 -21.20 -9.17 19.02
CA ALA A 562 -22.04 -8.38 18.12
C ALA A 562 -22.21 -9.15 16.79
N ASN A 563 -23.45 -9.52 16.49
CA ASN A 563 -23.84 -10.24 15.28
C ASN A 563 -24.46 -9.22 14.31
N ILE A 564 -23.66 -8.75 13.35
CA ILE A 564 -24.04 -7.65 12.43
C ILE A 564 -23.63 -8.07 11.03
N ASP A 565 -24.58 -8.02 10.09
CA ASP A 565 -24.45 -8.55 8.73
C ASP A 565 -23.94 -10.01 8.75
N GLY A 566 -24.63 -10.83 9.56
CA GLY A 566 -24.35 -12.24 9.87
C GLY A 566 -23.14 -12.47 10.79
N HIS A 567 -22.03 -11.79 10.49
CA HIS A 567 -20.74 -11.95 11.16
C HIS A 567 -20.78 -11.70 12.68
N THR A 568 -20.18 -12.62 13.44
CA THR A 568 -20.09 -12.62 14.91
C THR A 568 -18.76 -12.02 15.38
N LEU A 569 -18.72 -10.71 15.62
CA LEU A 569 -17.60 -10.04 16.29
C LEU A 569 -17.65 -10.38 17.79
N SER A 570 -16.56 -10.84 18.38
CA SER A 570 -16.59 -11.48 19.71
C SER A 570 -15.28 -11.34 20.48
N PHE A 571 -15.35 -11.45 21.81
CA PHE A 571 -14.24 -11.22 22.73
C PHE A 571 -14.07 -12.38 23.75
N ARG A 572 -12.95 -13.13 23.68
CA ARG A 572 -12.55 -14.14 24.68
C ARG A 572 -11.42 -13.62 25.57
N ARG A 573 -11.51 -13.80 26.89
CA ARG A 573 -10.65 -13.14 27.89
C ARG A 573 -9.67 -14.10 28.59
N ARG A 574 -8.42 -13.66 28.74
CA ARG A 574 -7.40 -14.20 29.66
C ARG A 574 -6.46 -13.09 30.12
N LEU A 575 -6.13 -13.09 31.41
CA LEU A 575 -5.20 -12.13 32.02
C LEU A 575 -3.85 -12.81 32.26
N THR A 576 -2.75 -12.08 32.08
CA THR A 576 -1.41 -12.54 32.44
C THR A 576 -0.67 -11.39 33.13
N HIS A 577 -0.20 -11.63 34.35
CA HIS A 577 0.47 -10.60 35.14
C HIS A 577 1.94 -10.47 34.72
N MET A 578 2.34 -9.26 34.29
CA MET A 578 3.75 -8.87 34.28
C MET A 578 4.08 -8.09 35.56
N LYS A 579 5.36 -8.12 35.96
CA LYS A 579 5.83 -7.83 37.33
C LYS A 579 5.41 -6.47 37.92
N TYR A 580 4.98 -5.51 37.10
CA TYR A 580 4.48 -4.19 37.51
C TYR A 580 3.21 -3.74 36.77
N TRP A 581 2.59 -4.61 35.95
CA TRP A 581 1.47 -4.24 35.08
C TRP A 581 0.43 -5.36 34.95
N SER A 582 -0.82 -5.06 35.32
CA SER A 582 -2.00 -5.81 34.88
C SER A 582 -2.36 -5.43 33.44
N VAL A 583 -1.57 -5.96 32.50
CA VAL A 583 -1.87 -5.91 31.07
C VAL A 583 -2.99 -6.90 30.78
N LEU A 584 -3.91 -6.53 29.90
CA LEU A 584 -4.91 -7.46 29.38
C LEU A 584 -4.27 -8.23 28.20
N VAL A 585 -3.51 -9.27 28.54
CA VAL A 585 -2.55 -9.92 27.63
C VAL A 585 -3.21 -10.79 26.55
N GLU A 586 -4.35 -11.42 26.83
CA GLU A 586 -5.13 -12.15 25.84
C GLU A 586 -6.58 -11.66 25.90
N LEU A 587 -6.92 -10.70 25.03
CA LEU A 587 -8.29 -10.59 24.57
C LEU A 587 -8.32 -11.18 23.16
N ALA A 588 -8.59 -12.48 23.08
CA ALA A 588 -8.77 -13.22 21.85
C ALA A 588 -10.07 -12.73 21.19
N ARG A 589 -9.94 -11.59 20.51
CA ARG A 589 -10.95 -11.06 19.60
C ARG A 589 -11.12 -12.03 18.43
N SER A 590 -12.35 -12.30 18.07
CA SER A 590 -12.67 -13.19 16.95
C SER A 590 -13.81 -12.68 16.09
N ILE A 591 -13.70 -12.95 14.79
CA ILE A 591 -14.79 -12.84 13.82
C ILE A 591 -15.16 -14.29 13.50
N ASP A 592 -16.43 -14.66 13.72
CA ASP A 592 -16.96 -16.02 13.52
C ASP A 592 -16.16 -17.11 14.25
N GLY A 593 -15.71 -16.78 15.47
CA GLY A 593 -14.90 -17.65 16.31
C GLY A 593 -13.44 -17.82 15.87
N ARG A 594 -13.04 -17.31 14.69
CA ARG A 594 -11.65 -17.27 14.21
C ARG A 594 -10.93 -16.06 14.79
N GLU A 595 -9.71 -16.23 15.29
CA GLU A 595 -8.93 -15.11 15.88
C GLU A 595 -8.72 -13.98 14.86
N ASP A 596 -9.05 -12.74 15.25
CA ASP A 596 -8.92 -11.53 14.43
C ASP A 596 -7.45 -11.07 14.36
N LYS A 597 -6.65 -11.90 13.69
CA LYS A 597 -5.21 -11.71 13.45
C LYS A 597 -4.97 -10.58 12.45
N TYR A 598 -3.70 -10.22 12.31
CA TYR A 598 -3.22 -9.27 11.32
C TYR A 598 -2.85 -9.99 10.02
N PRO A 599 -3.57 -9.76 8.91
CA PRO A 599 -2.94 -9.69 7.60
C PRO A 599 -2.14 -8.38 7.49
N ALA A 600 -1.12 -8.35 6.64
CA ALA A 600 -0.42 -7.12 6.30
C ALA A 600 -1.04 -6.51 5.04
N PHE A 601 -1.76 -5.39 5.18
CA PHE A 601 -2.34 -4.62 4.07
C PHE A 601 -3.34 -5.38 3.17
N ASP A 602 -4.25 -6.18 3.75
CA ASP A 602 -5.47 -6.58 3.05
C ASP A 602 -6.55 -5.48 3.15
N CYS A 603 -7.16 -5.14 2.01
CA CYS A 603 -8.35 -4.29 1.94
C CYS A 603 -9.56 -5.14 1.50
N TYR A 604 -10.24 -5.76 2.47
CA TYR A 604 -11.38 -6.66 2.24
C TYR A 604 -12.71 -5.93 2.02
N GLU A 605 -13.58 -6.56 1.23
CA GLU A 605 -14.99 -6.77 1.59
C GLU A 605 -15.42 -8.22 1.23
N GLU A 606 -16.61 -8.64 1.65
CA GLU A 606 -16.83 -10.01 2.17
C GLU A 606 -18.29 -10.50 2.06
N THR A 607 -18.51 -11.82 2.03
CA THR A 607 -19.71 -12.51 2.56
C THR A 607 -19.43 -14.01 2.80
N GLU A 608 -19.59 -14.45 4.05
CA GLU A 608 -20.32 -15.64 4.60
C GLU A 608 -20.48 -16.97 3.80
N GLU A 609 -20.71 -18.15 4.42
CA GLU A 609 -21.30 -18.45 5.74
C GLU A 609 -20.70 -19.72 6.41
N SER A 610 -21.30 -20.15 7.53
CA SER A 610 -20.96 -21.26 8.46
C SER A 610 -20.60 -22.63 7.83
N ASN A 611 -19.88 -23.57 8.48
CA ASN A 611 -20.31 -24.21 9.73
C ASN A 611 -19.25 -25.09 10.48
N GLN A 612 -19.70 -25.64 11.62
CA GLN A 612 -19.10 -26.57 12.61
C GLN A 612 -18.72 -27.97 12.03
N SER A 613 -17.92 -28.86 12.67
CA SER A 613 -17.10 -28.83 13.90
C SER A 613 -16.10 -30.01 13.97
N ASP A 614 -15.32 -30.04 15.07
CA ASP A 614 -14.80 -31.22 15.79
C ASP A 614 -13.40 -31.76 15.48
N THR A 615 -12.97 -32.74 16.29
CA THR A 615 -11.60 -32.89 16.78
C THR A 615 -11.08 -34.32 16.68
N THR A 616 -9.77 -34.48 16.42
CA THR A 616 -8.79 -35.18 17.29
C THR A 616 -7.42 -35.29 16.60
N ARG A 617 -6.34 -35.36 17.39
CA ARG A 617 -4.99 -35.71 16.92
C ARG A 617 -4.78 -37.21 17.00
N SER A 618 -4.18 -37.81 15.96
CA SER A 618 -3.48 -39.10 16.04
C SER A 618 -2.27 -39.10 15.13
N THR A 619 -1.08 -39.31 15.69
CA THR A 619 0.21 -39.38 14.99
C THR A 619 0.62 -40.83 14.72
N VAL A 620 0.84 -41.23 13.46
CA VAL A 620 1.43 -42.54 13.12
C VAL A 620 2.45 -42.43 11.96
N VAL A 621 3.71 -42.70 12.31
CA VAL A 621 4.80 -43.40 11.56
C VAL A 621 4.89 -43.26 10.03
N VAL A 622 6.07 -42.82 9.57
CA VAL A 622 6.56 -42.97 8.18
C VAL A 622 7.30 -44.32 8.01
N PRO A 623 6.94 -45.16 7.02
CA PRO A 623 7.75 -46.32 6.63
C PRO A 623 8.59 -46.04 5.38
N THR A 624 9.92 -46.09 5.51
CA THR A 624 10.86 -46.10 4.37
C THR A 624 10.98 -47.50 3.77
N LEU A 625 11.04 -47.62 2.44
CA LEU A 625 11.46 -48.85 1.76
C LEU A 625 12.25 -48.55 0.47
N HIS A 626 13.05 -49.53 0.03
CA HIS A 626 14.21 -49.29 -0.85
C HIS A 626 13.96 -49.44 -2.35
N SER A 627 14.90 -48.85 -3.09
CA SER A 627 15.04 -48.84 -4.55
C SER A 627 15.19 -50.21 -5.22
N SER A 628 14.58 -50.38 -6.40
CA SER A 628 15.28 -50.86 -7.60
C SER A 628 14.51 -50.51 -8.88
N GLY A 629 15.20 -49.92 -9.88
CA GLY A 629 14.60 -49.48 -11.13
C GLY A 629 15.62 -48.73 -12.01
N LYS A 630 15.47 -48.84 -13.34
CA LYS A 630 16.33 -48.13 -14.31
C LYS A 630 16.10 -46.61 -14.24
N PRO A 631 17.06 -45.77 -14.68
CA PRO A 631 16.86 -44.32 -14.77
C PRO A 631 15.78 -44.00 -15.82
N GLN A 632 14.55 -43.87 -15.34
CA GLN A 632 13.42 -43.37 -16.11
C GLN A 632 13.70 -41.88 -16.43
N GLN A 633 13.45 -41.43 -17.66
CA GLN A 633 13.32 -40.00 -17.91
C GLN A 633 12.21 -39.50 -16.97
N MET A 634 12.50 -38.47 -16.16
CA MET A 634 11.44 -37.82 -15.40
C MET A 634 10.46 -37.22 -16.42
N PRO A 635 9.15 -37.54 -16.35
CA PRO A 635 8.17 -36.86 -17.17
C PRO A 635 8.18 -35.35 -16.88
N PRO A 636 7.78 -34.49 -17.84
CA PRO A 636 7.49 -33.10 -17.54
C PRO A 636 6.47 -33.01 -16.40
N HIS A 637 6.64 -31.99 -15.57
CA HIS A 637 5.96 -31.87 -14.29
C HIS A 637 4.45 -31.62 -14.46
N ARG A 638 3.59 -32.58 -14.07
CA ARG A 638 2.12 -32.47 -14.15
C ARG A 638 1.51 -31.53 -13.09
N GLY A 639 2.10 -30.35 -12.89
CA GLY A 639 1.68 -29.30 -11.94
C GLY A 639 1.70 -29.62 -10.44
N ALA A 640 1.74 -30.90 -10.06
CA ALA A 640 1.61 -31.37 -8.67
C ALA A 640 2.87 -31.16 -7.84
N ILE A 641 2.86 -30.18 -6.92
CA ILE A 641 4.01 -29.81 -6.09
C ILE A 641 4.25 -30.90 -5.02
N TYR A 642 5.01 -31.94 -5.38
CA TYR A 642 5.22 -33.14 -4.57
C TYR A 642 5.74 -32.90 -3.14
N SER A 643 6.45 -31.79 -2.91
CA SER A 643 6.93 -31.41 -1.57
C SER A 643 5.86 -30.78 -0.69
N ILE A 644 4.70 -30.41 -1.24
CA ILE A 644 3.56 -29.78 -0.54
C ILE A 644 2.26 -30.50 -0.99
N PRO A 645 1.98 -31.72 -0.47
CA PRO A 645 0.94 -32.57 -1.02
C PRO A 645 -0.46 -31.94 -0.95
N GLY A 646 -1.13 -31.90 -2.11
CA GLY A 646 -2.41 -31.22 -2.31
C GLY A 646 -2.31 -29.91 -3.09
N VAL A 647 -1.11 -29.43 -3.44
CA VAL A 647 -0.94 -28.22 -4.28
C VAL A 647 -0.70 -28.61 -5.74
N TYR A 648 -1.47 -28.00 -6.64
CA TYR A 648 -1.36 -28.13 -8.09
C TYR A 648 -1.26 -26.73 -8.70
N ILE A 649 -0.33 -26.53 -9.63
CA ILE A 649 -0.12 -25.29 -10.35
C ILE A 649 -0.18 -25.59 -11.84
N ASP A 650 -0.94 -24.80 -12.61
CA ASP A 650 -1.03 -24.88 -14.07
C ASP A 650 -1.35 -26.30 -14.58
N SER A 651 -2.26 -26.99 -13.90
CA SER A 651 -2.66 -28.38 -14.20
C SER A 651 -4.06 -28.64 -13.70
N PHE A 652 -5.03 -28.72 -14.64
CA PHE A 652 -6.46 -28.86 -14.33
C PHE A 652 -7.04 -30.19 -14.84
N GLU A 653 -6.31 -30.91 -15.70
CA GLU A 653 -6.58 -32.29 -16.16
C GLU A 653 -6.47 -33.34 -15.02
N GLN A 654 -7.37 -33.29 -14.04
CA GLN A 654 -7.34 -34.14 -12.86
C GLN A 654 -8.72 -34.76 -12.59
N SER A 655 -8.73 -35.96 -11.99
CA SER A 655 -9.96 -36.73 -11.79
C SER A 655 -10.97 -35.97 -10.92
N LYS A 656 -12.28 -36.20 -11.13
CA LYS A 656 -13.33 -35.45 -10.44
C LYS A 656 -13.24 -35.64 -8.92
N GLU A 657 -12.93 -36.84 -8.46
CA GLU A 657 -12.72 -37.19 -7.05
C GLU A 657 -11.54 -36.41 -6.45
N LEU A 658 -10.51 -36.10 -7.25
CA LEU A 658 -9.38 -35.28 -6.81
C LEU A 658 -9.75 -33.78 -6.81
N ARG A 659 -10.46 -33.29 -7.85
CA ARG A 659 -10.99 -31.92 -7.95
C ARG A 659 -11.90 -31.54 -6.77
N GLU A 660 -12.78 -32.46 -6.36
CA GLU A 660 -13.72 -32.30 -5.23
C GLU A 660 -13.07 -32.47 -3.85
N SER A 661 -11.87 -33.06 -3.76
CA SER A 661 -11.33 -33.50 -2.46
C SER A 661 -10.82 -32.34 -1.59
N ARG A 662 -11.46 -32.14 -0.43
CA ARG A 662 -11.15 -31.07 0.55
C ARG A 662 -9.65 -30.87 0.78
N GLY A 663 -9.19 -29.62 0.67
CA GLY A 663 -7.80 -29.22 0.92
C GLY A 663 -6.84 -29.45 -0.25
N VAL A 664 -7.33 -29.82 -1.43
CA VAL A 664 -6.58 -29.61 -2.67
C VAL A 664 -6.69 -28.14 -3.07
N VAL A 665 -5.59 -27.58 -3.60
CA VAL A 665 -5.45 -26.19 -3.96
C VAL A 665 -4.93 -26.10 -5.39
N TRP A 666 -5.71 -25.46 -6.26
CA TRP A 666 -5.37 -25.24 -7.67
C TRP A 666 -4.88 -23.80 -7.85
N PHE A 667 -3.76 -23.61 -8.53
CA PHE A 667 -3.22 -22.31 -8.91
C PHE A 667 -3.18 -22.16 -10.43
N LEU A 668 -3.51 -20.98 -10.94
CA LEU A 668 -3.25 -20.58 -12.32
C LEU A 668 -2.32 -19.36 -12.30
N THR A 669 -1.09 -19.53 -12.77
CA THR A 669 -0.07 -18.47 -12.78
C THR A 669 -0.47 -17.33 -13.71
N HIS A 670 -1.01 -17.66 -14.88
CA HIS A 670 -1.39 -16.71 -15.94
C HIS A 670 -2.35 -17.33 -16.97
N PHE A 671 -2.90 -16.54 -17.90
CA PHE A 671 -3.96 -16.97 -18.81
C PHE A 671 -3.47 -17.38 -20.22
N HIS A 672 -2.47 -18.27 -20.32
CA HIS A 672 -2.13 -18.96 -21.57
C HIS A 672 -2.70 -20.39 -21.59
N ALA A 673 -2.99 -20.91 -22.78
CA ALA A 673 -3.88 -22.07 -22.97
C ALA A 673 -3.28 -23.42 -22.56
N ASP A 674 -1.96 -23.52 -22.61
CA ASP A 674 -1.13 -24.58 -22.03
C ASP A 674 -1.14 -24.56 -20.49
N HIS A 675 -1.24 -23.38 -19.86
CA HIS A 675 -1.26 -23.27 -18.40
C HIS A 675 -2.64 -23.47 -17.78
N TYR A 676 -3.73 -23.19 -18.51
CA TYR A 676 -5.10 -23.59 -18.10
C TYR A 676 -5.59 -24.88 -18.77
N LEU A 677 -4.69 -25.74 -19.30
CA LEU A 677 -5.09 -26.99 -19.94
C LEU A 677 -5.85 -27.90 -18.96
N GLY A 678 -7.01 -28.39 -19.40
CA GLY A 678 -7.98 -29.13 -18.60
C GLY A 678 -8.91 -28.28 -17.73
N LEU A 679 -8.81 -26.94 -17.77
CA LEU A 679 -9.80 -26.05 -17.19
C LEU A 679 -10.99 -25.95 -18.14
N ALA A 680 -12.18 -26.21 -17.63
CA ALA A 680 -13.42 -26.19 -18.39
C ALA A 680 -14.54 -25.56 -17.56
N ASP A 681 -15.67 -25.32 -18.21
CA ASP A 681 -16.89 -24.77 -17.59
C ASP A 681 -17.48 -25.67 -16.46
N ASP A 682 -17.09 -26.95 -16.41
CA ASP A 682 -17.48 -27.94 -15.39
C ASP A 682 -16.51 -28.01 -14.20
N PHE A 683 -15.50 -27.13 -14.11
CA PHE A 683 -14.42 -27.29 -13.13
C PHE A 683 -14.87 -26.99 -11.69
N ASP A 684 -15.22 -28.04 -10.94
CA ASP A 684 -15.71 -27.98 -9.56
C ASP A 684 -14.69 -27.54 -8.49
N GLY A 685 -13.41 -27.35 -8.85
CA GLY A 685 -12.34 -26.97 -7.92
C GLY A 685 -12.22 -25.47 -7.65
N ILE A 686 -11.43 -25.10 -6.64
CA ILE A 686 -11.13 -23.69 -6.30
C ILE A 686 -9.79 -23.26 -6.90
N ILE A 687 -9.83 -22.30 -7.84
CA ILE A 687 -8.70 -21.76 -8.59
C ILE A 687 -8.12 -20.55 -7.84
N HIS A 688 -6.79 -20.44 -7.75
CA HIS A 688 -6.08 -19.34 -7.10
C HIS A 688 -5.23 -18.61 -8.13
N CYS A 689 -5.56 -17.36 -8.45
CA CYS A 689 -4.91 -16.59 -9.52
C CYS A 689 -5.07 -15.08 -9.30
N THR A 690 -4.38 -14.25 -10.09
CA THR A 690 -4.54 -12.78 -9.99
C THR A 690 -5.93 -12.31 -10.43
N SER A 691 -6.32 -11.09 -10.07
CA SER A 691 -7.58 -10.49 -10.51
C SER A 691 -7.68 -10.37 -12.04
N ILE A 692 -6.58 -10.06 -12.73
CA ILE A 692 -6.52 -10.04 -14.20
C ILE A 692 -6.74 -11.45 -14.77
N THR A 693 -6.05 -12.46 -14.23
CA THR A 693 -6.23 -13.85 -14.66
C THR A 693 -7.65 -14.35 -14.38
N ARG A 694 -8.25 -14.02 -13.22
CA ARG A 694 -9.67 -14.28 -12.90
C ARG A 694 -10.60 -13.70 -13.96
N ASP A 695 -10.43 -12.42 -14.30
CA ASP A 695 -11.33 -11.73 -15.22
C ASP A 695 -11.21 -12.28 -16.65
N LEU A 696 -10.01 -12.72 -17.05
CA LEU A 696 -9.79 -13.43 -18.31
C LEU A 696 -10.39 -14.85 -18.30
N VAL A 697 -10.30 -15.59 -17.19
CA VAL A 697 -10.95 -16.90 -16.99
C VAL A 697 -12.46 -16.77 -17.12
N LEU A 698 -13.11 -15.87 -16.37
CA LEU A 698 -14.57 -15.64 -16.41
C LEU A 698 -15.03 -15.03 -17.75
N ASN A 699 -14.13 -14.34 -18.48
CA ASN A 699 -14.40 -13.89 -19.85
C ASN A 699 -14.35 -15.03 -20.88
N ARG A 700 -13.71 -16.17 -20.61
CA ARG A 700 -13.83 -17.39 -21.43
C ARG A 700 -14.91 -18.32 -20.90
N PHE A 701 -14.69 -18.90 -19.72
CA PHE A 701 -15.52 -19.94 -19.12
C PHE A 701 -16.73 -19.30 -18.41
N LYS A 702 -17.91 -19.40 -19.01
CA LYS A 702 -19.14 -18.68 -18.61
C LYS A 702 -19.90 -19.33 -17.45
N LYS A 703 -19.70 -20.62 -17.22
CA LYS A 703 -20.38 -21.38 -16.15
C LYS A 703 -19.56 -21.42 -14.85
N LEU A 704 -18.27 -21.09 -14.90
CA LEU A 704 -17.45 -20.88 -13.69
C LEU A 704 -17.95 -19.66 -12.91
N ARG A 705 -18.29 -19.87 -11.63
CA ARG A 705 -18.75 -18.79 -10.74
C ARG A 705 -17.55 -18.03 -10.16
N PRO A 706 -17.66 -16.71 -9.91
CA PRO A 706 -16.61 -15.95 -9.22
C PRO A 706 -16.20 -16.54 -7.86
N SER A 707 -17.11 -17.24 -7.16
CA SER A 707 -16.84 -17.93 -5.89
C SER A 707 -15.96 -19.19 -6.02
N GLN A 708 -15.70 -19.69 -7.23
CA GLN A 708 -14.73 -20.75 -7.51
C GLN A 708 -13.31 -20.20 -7.72
N ILE A 709 -13.11 -18.88 -7.67
CA ILE A 709 -11.80 -18.24 -7.90
C ILE A 709 -11.39 -17.37 -6.71
N VAL A 710 -10.33 -17.77 -6.01
CA VAL A 710 -9.66 -16.99 -4.96
C VAL A 710 -8.64 -16.05 -5.61
N ILE A 711 -8.76 -14.76 -5.29
CA ILE A 711 -7.86 -13.74 -5.83
C ILE A 711 -6.57 -13.73 -5.02
N LEU A 712 -5.46 -13.97 -5.71
CA LEU A 712 -4.13 -13.60 -5.25
C LEU A 712 -3.88 -12.14 -5.62
N MET A 713 -3.49 -11.32 -4.66
CA MET A 713 -3.05 -9.96 -4.91
C MET A 713 -1.71 -10.00 -5.64
N ASP A 714 -1.48 -9.05 -6.55
CA ASP A 714 -0.17 -8.84 -7.16
C ASP A 714 0.85 -8.38 -6.09
N CYS A 715 2.04 -8.98 -6.12
CA CYS A 715 3.13 -8.80 -5.15
C CYS A 715 2.79 -9.04 -3.66
N GLY A 716 1.63 -9.65 -3.38
CA GLY A 716 1.02 -9.85 -2.07
C GLY A 716 1.39 -11.18 -1.38
N THR A 717 0.75 -11.46 -0.26
CA THR A 717 1.03 -12.62 0.60
C THR A 717 -0.28 -13.18 1.17
N HIS A 718 -0.52 -14.47 0.97
CA HIS A 718 -1.76 -15.17 1.31
C HIS A 718 -1.49 -16.38 2.21
N ILE A 719 -2.48 -16.81 3.00
CA ILE A 719 -2.39 -18.04 3.80
C ILE A 719 -3.54 -18.96 3.39
N ILE A 720 -3.20 -20.12 2.83
CA ILE A 720 -4.15 -21.08 2.24
C ILE A 720 -4.04 -22.41 2.99
N GLN A 721 -5.17 -22.99 3.40
CA GLN A 721 -5.22 -24.27 4.09
C GLN A 721 -5.21 -25.43 3.08
N THR A 722 -4.13 -26.21 3.05
CA THR A 722 -4.06 -27.46 2.27
C THR A 722 -4.49 -28.66 3.13
N LYS A 723 -4.55 -29.87 2.54
CA LYS A 723 -4.68 -31.15 3.27
C LYS A 723 -3.61 -31.37 4.35
N THR A 724 -2.44 -30.76 4.23
CA THR A 724 -1.24 -31.13 5.01
C THR A 724 -0.65 -30.00 5.85
N CYS A 725 -0.89 -28.74 5.48
CA CYS A 725 -0.28 -27.57 6.12
C CYS A 725 -1.13 -26.29 5.91
N LEU A 726 -0.88 -25.29 6.75
CA LEU A 726 -1.13 -23.90 6.36
C LEU A 726 0.01 -23.47 5.44
N LEU A 727 -0.33 -23.07 4.22
CA LEU A 727 0.61 -22.68 3.18
C LEU A 727 0.63 -21.16 3.07
N ASN A 728 1.78 -20.56 3.35
CA ASN A 728 2.03 -19.16 3.04
C ASN A 728 2.38 -19.07 1.54
N VAL A 729 1.65 -18.25 0.78
CA VAL A 729 1.81 -18.09 -0.66
C VAL A 729 2.02 -16.61 -0.98
N GLN A 730 3.21 -16.27 -1.42
CA GLN A 730 3.56 -14.93 -1.86
C GLN A 730 3.66 -14.89 -3.38
N THR A 731 2.98 -13.92 -4.00
CA THR A 731 3.10 -13.65 -5.44
C THR A 731 4.29 -12.72 -5.70
N LEU A 732 4.93 -12.91 -6.85
CA LEU A 732 6.02 -12.07 -7.35
C LEU A 732 5.82 -11.86 -8.87
N PRO A 733 6.27 -10.74 -9.45
CA PRO A 733 6.05 -10.45 -10.87
C PRO A 733 6.83 -11.41 -11.77
N THR A 734 6.32 -11.67 -12.97
CA THR A 734 6.95 -12.51 -14.01
C THR A 734 7.49 -11.73 -15.20
N ASN A 735 6.96 -10.52 -15.45
CA ASN A 735 7.21 -9.73 -16.67
C ASN A 735 6.85 -10.48 -17.98
N HIS A 736 6.04 -11.55 -17.91
CA HIS A 736 5.65 -12.39 -19.05
C HIS A 736 4.38 -11.87 -19.75
N CYS A 737 3.26 -11.79 -19.03
CA CYS A 737 2.01 -11.21 -19.55
C CYS A 737 1.20 -10.51 -18.44
N PRO A 738 0.19 -9.69 -18.79
CA PRO A 738 -0.71 -9.11 -17.80
C PRO A 738 -1.36 -10.18 -16.91
N GLY A 739 -1.26 -10.00 -15.60
CA GLY A 739 -1.77 -10.94 -14.59
C GLY A 739 -0.87 -12.12 -14.22
N ALA A 740 0.29 -12.28 -14.87
CA ALA A 740 1.18 -13.42 -14.65
C ALA A 740 2.06 -13.29 -13.38
N VAL A 741 2.01 -14.31 -12.50
CA VAL A 741 2.75 -14.31 -11.21
C VAL A 741 3.58 -15.57 -10.98
N MET A 742 4.79 -15.38 -10.44
CA MET A 742 5.50 -16.45 -9.74
C MET A 742 4.87 -16.68 -8.37
N LEU A 743 4.94 -17.91 -7.87
CA LEU A 743 4.36 -18.33 -6.59
C LEU A 743 5.47 -18.84 -5.67
N LEU A 744 5.77 -18.07 -4.63
CA LEU A 744 6.65 -18.44 -3.53
C LEU A 744 5.81 -19.09 -2.43
N LEU A 745 5.83 -20.41 -2.37
CA LEU A 745 5.11 -21.22 -1.38
C LEU A 745 6.03 -21.53 -0.18
N ASP A 746 5.53 -21.41 1.04
CA ASP A 746 6.22 -21.80 2.26
C ASP A 746 5.27 -22.56 3.20
N SER A 747 5.56 -23.84 3.46
CA SER A 747 4.77 -24.70 4.35
C SER A 747 5.24 -24.67 5.81
N GLY A 748 6.25 -23.86 6.13
CA GLY A 748 7.03 -23.95 7.37
C GLY A 748 8.01 -25.13 7.43
N THR A 749 7.98 -26.03 6.44
CA THR A 749 8.89 -27.20 6.33
C THR A 749 9.63 -27.28 5.00
N THR A 750 9.10 -26.67 3.93
CA THR A 750 9.76 -26.50 2.64
C THR A 750 9.31 -25.19 2.01
N ARG A 751 10.25 -24.50 1.35
CA ARG A 751 10.03 -23.28 0.58
C ARG A 751 10.24 -23.57 -0.90
N VAL A 752 9.21 -23.35 -1.70
CA VAL A 752 9.17 -23.62 -3.14
C VAL A 752 8.96 -22.31 -3.86
N LEU A 753 9.73 -22.05 -4.92
CA LEU A 753 9.42 -20.98 -5.87
C LEU A 753 9.00 -21.62 -7.18
N HIS A 754 7.81 -21.30 -7.67
CA HIS A 754 7.32 -21.69 -9.00
C HIS A 754 7.25 -20.45 -9.87
N THR A 755 8.00 -20.39 -10.97
CA THR A 755 8.01 -19.18 -11.80
C THR A 755 6.71 -18.96 -12.56
N GLY A 756 6.01 -20.05 -12.94
CA GLY A 756 5.20 -19.98 -14.17
C GLY A 756 6.13 -19.67 -15.34
N ASP A 757 5.63 -18.92 -16.33
CA ASP A 757 6.50 -18.35 -17.37
C ASP A 757 7.05 -16.98 -16.94
N ILE A 758 8.30 -16.68 -17.32
CA ILE A 758 9.05 -15.55 -16.77
C ILE A 758 9.98 -14.91 -17.80
N ARG A 759 9.94 -13.58 -17.90
CA ARG A 759 10.91 -12.71 -18.60
C ARG A 759 11.78 -11.96 -17.57
N TYR A 760 12.76 -12.65 -16.99
CA TYR A 760 13.61 -12.05 -15.97
C TYR A 760 14.35 -10.81 -16.50
N ASP A 761 14.27 -9.74 -15.70
CA ASP A 761 14.99 -8.49 -15.88
C ASP A 761 15.56 -8.06 -14.52
N ALA A 762 16.82 -7.65 -14.49
CA ALA A 762 17.54 -7.44 -13.24
C ALA A 762 17.00 -6.27 -12.39
N ASP A 763 16.41 -5.26 -13.03
CA ASP A 763 15.96 -4.03 -12.37
C ASP A 763 14.47 -4.14 -12.00
N ILE A 764 13.63 -4.69 -12.89
CA ILE A 764 12.22 -5.01 -12.59
C ILE A 764 12.11 -5.96 -11.39
N PHE A 765 12.99 -6.98 -11.32
CA PHE A 765 12.94 -7.99 -10.28
C PHE A 765 13.69 -7.60 -8.99
N ALA A 766 14.51 -6.53 -8.99
CA ALA A 766 15.32 -6.16 -7.82
C ALA A 766 14.51 -6.08 -6.49
N PRO A 767 13.29 -5.50 -6.43
CA PRO A 767 12.48 -5.52 -5.22
C PRO A 767 11.98 -6.93 -4.85
N ALA A 768 11.62 -7.74 -5.85
CA ALA A 768 11.12 -9.10 -5.67
C ALA A 768 12.20 -10.06 -5.15
N MET A 769 13.44 -9.94 -5.64
CA MET A 769 14.57 -10.80 -5.24
C MET A 769 14.84 -10.75 -3.74
N THR A 770 14.59 -9.62 -3.07
CA THR A 770 14.76 -9.49 -1.60
C THR A 770 13.80 -10.35 -0.78
N LYS A 771 12.65 -10.74 -1.35
CA LYS A 771 11.58 -11.48 -0.65
C LYS A 771 11.75 -13.01 -0.73
N ILE A 772 12.43 -13.50 -1.76
CA ILE A 772 12.49 -14.93 -2.10
C ILE A 772 13.13 -15.76 -0.97
N GLY A 773 14.26 -15.30 -0.42
CA GLY A 773 14.99 -16.00 0.64
C GLY A 773 15.61 -17.32 0.16
N GLN A 774 15.94 -18.23 1.08
CA GLN A 774 16.48 -19.54 0.72
C GLN A 774 15.36 -20.47 0.23
N VAL A 775 15.40 -20.83 -1.05
CA VAL A 775 14.46 -21.77 -1.68
C VAL A 775 15.00 -23.21 -1.61
N ASN A 776 14.14 -24.19 -1.31
CA ASN A 776 14.45 -25.61 -1.37
C ASN A 776 14.30 -26.16 -2.80
N THR A 777 13.18 -25.84 -3.48
CA THR A 777 12.95 -26.25 -4.89
C THR A 777 12.47 -25.07 -5.72
N LEU A 778 13.18 -24.79 -6.80
CA LEU A 778 12.79 -23.86 -7.85
C LEU A 778 12.19 -24.63 -9.03
N TYR A 779 10.92 -24.41 -9.32
CA TYR A 779 10.29 -24.79 -10.58
C TYR A 779 10.43 -23.63 -11.56
N LEU A 780 11.06 -23.90 -12.71
CA LEU A 780 11.65 -22.88 -13.59
C LEU A 780 11.13 -22.99 -15.03
N ASP A 781 10.71 -21.86 -15.61
CA ASP A 781 10.58 -21.70 -17.06
C ASP A 781 11.94 -21.97 -17.72
N THR A 782 11.98 -23.02 -18.54
CA THR A 782 13.19 -23.44 -19.24
C THR A 782 13.05 -23.37 -20.75
N THR A 783 12.04 -22.62 -21.24
CA THR A 783 11.59 -22.57 -22.65
C THR A 783 12.71 -22.17 -23.61
N PHE A 784 13.61 -21.29 -23.16
CA PHE A 784 14.80 -20.88 -23.90
C PHE A 784 16.13 -21.20 -23.17
N LEU A 785 16.12 -22.22 -22.28
CA LEU A 785 17.34 -22.77 -21.68
C LEU A 785 18.12 -23.63 -22.69
N GLN A 786 18.67 -22.98 -23.72
CA GLN A 786 19.43 -23.60 -24.81
C GLN A 786 20.51 -22.63 -25.29
N LEU A 787 21.69 -23.13 -25.70
CA LEU A 787 22.82 -22.27 -26.13
C LEU A 787 22.49 -21.36 -27.34
N LYS A 788 21.54 -21.74 -28.20
CA LYS A 788 21.12 -20.91 -29.35
C LYS A 788 20.32 -19.66 -28.95
N TRP A 789 19.74 -19.65 -27.75
CA TRP A 789 18.92 -18.56 -27.21
C TRP A 789 19.68 -17.78 -26.14
N LYS A 790 20.93 -17.42 -26.45
CA LYS A 790 21.87 -16.82 -25.50
C LYS A 790 21.31 -15.56 -24.83
N SER A 791 20.75 -14.65 -25.63
CA SER A 791 20.22 -13.35 -25.20
C SER A 791 19.00 -12.96 -26.04
N PHE A 792 18.19 -12.01 -25.57
CA PHE A 792 17.08 -11.40 -26.32
C PHE A 792 17.17 -9.87 -26.20
N PRO A 793 16.65 -9.10 -27.18
CA PRO A 793 16.58 -7.65 -27.03
C PRO A 793 15.56 -7.27 -25.94
N PRO A 794 15.75 -6.12 -25.26
CA PRO A 794 14.69 -5.52 -24.44
C PRO A 794 13.42 -5.29 -25.26
N ALA A 795 12.25 -5.30 -24.60
CA ALA A 795 10.96 -5.08 -25.24
C ALA A 795 10.93 -3.79 -26.09
N VAL A 796 11.36 -2.67 -25.50
CA VAL A 796 11.48 -1.36 -26.17
C VAL A 796 12.37 -1.42 -27.42
N GLY A 797 13.48 -2.18 -27.41
CA GLY A 797 14.34 -2.35 -28.59
C GLY A 797 13.64 -3.11 -29.72
N SER A 798 12.75 -4.05 -29.37
CA SER A 798 11.88 -4.74 -30.33
C SER A 798 10.81 -3.80 -30.88
N PHE A 799 10.23 -2.96 -30.03
CA PHE A 799 9.19 -1.99 -30.41
C PHE A 799 9.75 -0.89 -31.33
N GLU A 800 10.95 -0.37 -31.07
CA GLU A 800 11.66 0.55 -31.98
C GLU A 800 11.99 -0.10 -33.33
N MET A 801 12.35 -1.39 -33.38
CA MET A 801 12.52 -2.10 -34.66
C MET A 801 11.22 -2.12 -35.47
N VAL A 802 10.07 -2.43 -34.84
CA VAL A 802 8.74 -2.40 -35.48
C VAL A 802 8.36 -0.98 -35.92
N GLY A 803 8.53 0.01 -35.05
CA GLY A 803 8.30 1.43 -35.37
C GLY A 803 9.14 1.90 -36.56
N SER A 804 10.39 1.44 -36.66
CA SER A 804 11.26 1.76 -37.80
C SER A 804 10.77 1.17 -39.12
N ILE A 805 10.10 0.01 -39.11
CA ILE A 805 9.47 -0.57 -40.32
C ILE A 805 8.30 0.32 -40.74
N VAL A 806 7.42 0.68 -39.79
CA VAL A 806 6.26 1.54 -40.03
C VAL A 806 6.68 2.90 -40.60
N GLU A 807 7.66 3.56 -39.98
CA GLU A 807 8.19 4.84 -40.46
C GLU A 807 8.81 4.77 -41.87
N LYS A 808 9.60 3.71 -42.16
CA LYS A 808 10.21 3.51 -43.48
C LYS A 808 9.16 3.29 -44.56
N SER A 809 8.10 2.56 -44.24
CA SER A 809 6.95 2.36 -45.12
C SER A 809 6.15 3.65 -45.34
N LEU A 810 5.76 4.36 -44.28
CA LEU A 810 5.02 5.64 -44.38
C LEU A 810 5.77 6.72 -45.18
N LYS A 811 7.11 6.73 -45.15
CA LYS A 811 7.94 7.63 -45.97
C LYS A 811 7.85 7.33 -47.48
N ASN A 812 7.43 6.13 -47.89
CA ASN A 812 7.26 5.72 -49.29
C ASN A 812 5.87 6.11 -49.83
N LYS A 813 5.68 7.41 -50.12
CA LYS A 813 4.42 8.06 -50.55
C LYS A 813 3.75 7.55 -51.84
N ARG A 814 4.08 6.35 -52.34
CA ARG A 814 3.61 5.84 -53.65
C ARG A 814 2.23 5.17 -53.63
N LYS A 815 1.75 4.70 -52.48
CA LYS A 815 0.42 4.06 -52.27
C LYS A 815 -0.07 4.37 -50.84
N PRO A 816 -1.38 4.28 -50.54
CA PRO A 816 -1.82 4.09 -49.16
C PRO A 816 -1.21 2.79 -48.60
N ILE A 817 -0.98 2.74 -47.28
CA ILE A 817 -0.33 1.62 -46.61
C ILE A 817 -1.07 1.27 -45.31
N GLU A 818 -1.53 0.03 -45.25
CA GLU A 818 -2.04 -0.61 -44.02
C GLU A 818 -0.94 -1.47 -43.37
N PHE A 819 -1.00 -1.65 -42.05
CA PHE A 819 -0.04 -2.40 -41.25
C PHE A 819 -0.75 -3.53 -40.49
N TYR A 820 -0.40 -4.77 -40.82
CA TYR A 820 -0.93 -5.96 -40.16
C TYR A 820 0.10 -6.49 -39.18
N ILE A 821 -0.31 -6.72 -37.94
CA ILE A 821 0.59 -7.02 -36.82
C ILE A 821 0.15 -8.35 -36.19
N GLU A 822 1.03 -9.36 -36.16
CA GLU A 822 0.75 -10.64 -35.52
C GLU A 822 0.87 -10.50 -33.99
N CYS A 823 -0.26 -10.32 -33.29
CA CYS A 823 -0.28 -9.71 -31.96
C CYS A 823 -1.55 -9.94 -31.11
N GLU A 824 -2.40 -10.92 -31.43
CA GLU A 824 -3.61 -11.25 -30.61
C GLU A 824 -3.33 -12.29 -29.50
N MET A 825 -2.12 -12.25 -28.92
CA MET A 825 -1.66 -13.07 -27.79
C MET A 825 -1.54 -12.19 -26.53
N LEU A 826 -1.74 -12.77 -25.34
CA LEU A 826 -1.52 -12.03 -24.09
C LEU A 826 -0.02 -11.95 -23.81
N GLY A 827 0.47 -10.78 -23.39
CA GLY A 827 1.90 -10.47 -23.25
C GLY A 827 2.50 -9.75 -24.47
N THR A 828 1.74 -9.53 -25.55
CA THR A 828 2.20 -8.78 -26.73
C THR A 828 1.52 -7.41 -26.90
N GLU A 829 0.57 -7.06 -26.03
CA GLU A 829 -0.29 -5.87 -26.15
C GLU A 829 0.49 -4.55 -26.04
N GLU A 830 1.59 -4.52 -25.29
CA GLU A 830 2.43 -3.32 -25.14
C GLU A 830 2.98 -2.82 -26.49
N LEU A 831 3.25 -3.72 -27.45
CA LEU A 831 3.63 -3.34 -28.81
C LEU A 831 2.49 -2.59 -29.51
N LEU A 832 1.24 -3.02 -29.30
CA LEU A 832 0.07 -2.37 -29.91
C LEU A 832 -0.20 -1.00 -29.28
N VAL A 833 -0.08 -0.88 -27.95
CA VAL A 833 -0.17 0.41 -27.24
C VAL A 833 0.92 1.37 -27.72
N TYR A 834 2.18 0.91 -27.77
CA TYR A 834 3.31 1.70 -28.27
C TYR A 834 3.10 2.18 -29.71
N LEU A 835 2.54 1.35 -30.61
CA LEU A 835 2.24 1.75 -31.98
C LEU A 835 1.08 2.75 -32.04
N SER A 836 0.04 2.55 -31.23
CA SER A 836 -1.10 3.46 -31.15
C SER A 836 -0.66 4.85 -30.67
N GLU A 837 0.14 4.90 -29.60
CA GLU A 837 0.65 6.14 -29.00
C GLU A 837 1.67 6.83 -29.92
N ARG A 838 2.63 6.10 -30.51
CA ARG A 838 3.69 6.68 -31.38
C ARG A 838 3.13 7.27 -32.68
N PHE A 839 2.11 6.64 -33.26
CA PHE A 839 1.54 7.06 -34.55
C PHE A 839 0.18 7.77 -34.43
N SER A 840 -0.37 7.91 -33.22
CA SER A 840 -1.65 8.56 -32.93
C SER A 840 -2.83 8.00 -33.73
N HIS A 841 -2.91 6.67 -33.83
CA HIS A 841 -3.98 5.93 -34.52
C HIS A 841 -4.47 4.80 -33.61
N LYS A 842 -5.75 4.43 -33.69
CA LYS A 842 -6.26 3.22 -33.01
C LYS A 842 -5.73 1.96 -33.68
N ILE A 843 -5.65 0.86 -32.95
CA ILE A 843 -5.38 -0.46 -33.53
C ILE A 843 -6.70 -1.22 -33.68
N GLN A 844 -7.01 -1.66 -34.91
CA GLN A 844 -8.12 -2.57 -35.18
C GLN A 844 -7.83 -3.95 -34.59
N VAL A 845 -8.77 -4.51 -33.85
CA VAL A 845 -8.66 -5.81 -33.15
C VAL A 845 -9.96 -6.60 -33.29
N ARG A 846 -9.92 -7.93 -33.17
CA ARG A 846 -11.17 -8.72 -33.17
C ARG A 846 -11.99 -8.44 -31.90
N PRO A 847 -13.33 -8.45 -31.95
CA PRO A 847 -14.18 -8.25 -30.77
C PRO A 847 -13.85 -9.17 -29.58
N SER A 848 -13.39 -10.40 -29.83
CA SER A 848 -12.94 -11.33 -28.78
C SER A 848 -11.61 -10.95 -28.12
N PHE A 849 -10.70 -10.28 -28.85
CA PHE A 849 -9.48 -9.71 -28.28
C PHE A 849 -9.75 -8.35 -27.63
N TYR A 850 -10.61 -7.52 -28.24
CA TYR A 850 -11.11 -6.26 -27.66
C TYR A 850 -11.76 -6.48 -26.29
N ARG A 851 -12.51 -7.57 -26.08
CA ARG A 851 -13.02 -7.95 -24.75
C ARG A 851 -11.91 -8.22 -23.72
N LYS A 852 -10.78 -8.82 -24.13
CA LYS A 852 -9.61 -8.97 -23.25
C LYS A 852 -8.96 -7.62 -22.97
N LEU A 853 -8.74 -6.80 -24.01
CA LEU A 853 -8.15 -5.47 -23.87
C LEU A 853 -8.97 -4.56 -22.95
N LYS A 854 -10.31 -4.66 -22.96
CA LYS A 854 -11.20 -3.95 -22.01
C LYS A 854 -11.01 -4.37 -20.54
N ILE A 855 -10.56 -5.58 -20.26
CA ILE A 855 -10.18 -6.01 -18.90
C ILE A 855 -8.84 -5.37 -18.50
N LEU A 856 -7.89 -5.31 -19.43
CA LEU A 856 -6.52 -4.83 -19.18
C LEU A 856 -6.42 -3.30 -19.08
N TYR A 857 -6.97 -2.59 -20.06
CA TYR A 857 -6.80 -1.14 -20.24
C TYR A 857 -8.04 -0.32 -19.86
N LYS A 858 -9.19 -0.98 -19.62
CA LYS A 858 -10.44 -0.35 -19.15
C LYS A 858 -10.86 0.81 -20.05
N GLU A 859 -11.03 2.01 -19.50
CA GLU A 859 -11.41 3.23 -20.22
C GLU A 859 -10.45 3.57 -21.37
N ARG A 860 -9.13 3.38 -21.18
CA ARG A 860 -8.11 3.60 -22.24
C ARG A 860 -8.28 2.70 -23.46
N THR A 861 -9.06 1.62 -23.37
CA THR A 861 -9.26 0.70 -24.50
C THR A 861 -9.93 1.40 -25.68
N GLU A 862 -10.84 2.33 -25.42
CA GLU A 862 -11.55 3.08 -26.46
C GLU A 862 -10.71 4.22 -27.07
N GLU A 863 -9.63 4.63 -26.39
CA GLU A 863 -8.62 5.55 -26.92
C GLU A 863 -7.68 4.84 -27.90
N LEU A 864 -7.23 3.63 -27.53
CA LEU A 864 -6.12 2.90 -28.18
C LEU A 864 -6.56 1.87 -29.22
N PHE A 865 -7.77 1.33 -29.11
CA PHE A 865 -8.24 0.19 -29.90
C PHE A 865 -9.62 0.43 -30.50
N THR A 866 -9.91 -0.26 -31.60
CA THR A 866 -11.23 -0.27 -32.26
C THR A 866 -11.56 -1.67 -32.79
N CYS A 867 -12.84 -1.96 -33.00
CA CYS A 867 -13.27 -3.12 -33.79
C CYS A 867 -13.38 -2.78 -35.28
N ASP A 868 -13.56 -1.50 -35.61
CA ASP A 868 -13.84 -0.96 -36.93
C ASP A 868 -12.58 -0.90 -37.81
N ASP A 869 -12.73 -0.93 -39.13
CA ASP A 869 -11.63 -0.91 -40.09
C ASP A 869 -11.19 0.50 -40.52
N ASP A 870 -11.53 1.53 -39.73
CA ASP A 870 -11.29 2.96 -39.99
C ASP A 870 -9.84 3.44 -39.73
N THR A 871 -8.88 2.51 -39.59
CA THR A 871 -7.50 2.78 -39.20
C THR A 871 -6.48 2.00 -40.04
N ILE A 872 -5.25 2.50 -40.11
CA ILE A 872 -4.13 1.89 -40.85
C ILE A 872 -3.43 0.75 -40.09
N PHE A 873 -3.83 0.40 -38.86
CA PHE A 873 -3.20 -0.66 -38.06
C PHE A 873 -4.18 -1.75 -37.68
N HIS A 874 -3.86 -3.01 -37.97
CA HIS A 874 -4.73 -4.17 -37.72
C HIS A 874 -3.95 -5.28 -36.99
N ALA A 875 -4.37 -5.63 -35.77
CA ALA A 875 -3.84 -6.76 -35.04
C ALA A 875 -4.49 -8.08 -35.51
N CYS A 876 -3.70 -9.15 -35.59
CA CYS A 876 -4.18 -10.43 -36.08
C CYS A 876 -3.59 -11.65 -35.35
N LYS A 877 -4.44 -12.62 -35.05
CA LYS A 877 -4.08 -14.01 -34.73
C LYS A 877 -3.35 -14.67 -35.90
N ALA A 878 -2.22 -15.34 -35.60
CA ALA A 878 -1.31 -16.02 -36.53
C ALA A 878 -1.96 -16.66 -37.78
N LYS A 879 -3.01 -17.48 -37.62
CA LYS A 879 -3.66 -18.20 -38.73
C LYS A 879 -4.16 -17.23 -39.81
N THR A 880 -4.86 -16.15 -39.42
CA THR A 880 -5.36 -15.16 -40.39
C THR A 880 -4.23 -14.31 -40.95
N PHE A 881 -3.28 -13.91 -40.10
CA PHE A 881 -2.09 -13.15 -40.51
C PHE A 881 -1.33 -13.84 -41.65
N PHE A 882 -0.93 -15.10 -41.48
CA PHE A 882 -0.22 -15.85 -42.52
C PHE A 882 -1.09 -16.16 -43.74
N ASN A 883 -2.39 -16.41 -43.57
CA ASN A 883 -3.33 -16.62 -44.68
C ASN A 883 -3.52 -15.37 -45.56
N MET A 884 -3.32 -14.16 -45.01
CA MET A 884 -3.30 -12.92 -45.77
C MET A 884 -1.93 -12.67 -46.41
N ALA A 885 -0.85 -12.72 -45.60
CA ALA A 885 0.51 -12.39 -46.03
C ALA A 885 1.03 -13.25 -47.19
N ARG A 886 0.63 -14.53 -47.25
CA ARG A 886 1.02 -15.48 -48.30
C ARG A 886 0.44 -15.17 -49.69
N ARG A 887 -0.60 -14.33 -49.79
CA ARG A 887 -1.22 -14.00 -51.08
C ARG A 887 -0.56 -12.77 -51.69
N LYS A 888 -0.04 -12.90 -52.91
CA LYS A 888 0.62 -11.79 -53.62
C LYS A 888 -0.31 -10.59 -53.84
N GLU A 889 -1.61 -10.83 -54.03
CA GLU A 889 -2.65 -9.79 -54.11
C GLU A 889 -2.70 -8.88 -52.87
N ASN A 890 -2.38 -9.42 -51.68
CA ASN A 890 -2.38 -8.68 -50.42
C ASN A 890 -1.05 -7.98 -50.12
N GLN A 891 0.01 -8.20 -50.89
CA GLN A 891 1.32 -7.55 -50.65
C GLN A 891 1.42 -6.16 -51.29
N GLU A 892 0.39 -5.74 -52.05
CA GLU A 892 0.26 -4.39 -52.57
C GLU A 892 -0.49 -3.50 -51.57
N GLY A 893 0.16 -2.46 -51.05
CA GLY A 893 -0.45 -1.50 -50.11
C GLY A 893 -0.62 -2.01 -48.68
N LYS A 894 -0.08 -3.18 -48.32
CA LYS A 894 -0.15 -3.72 -46.95
C LYS A 894 1.23 -4.22 -46.50
N VAL A 895 1.55 -4.03 -45.21
CA VAL A 895 2.82 -4.42 -44.60
C VAL A 895 2.56 -5.36 -43.44
N PHE A 896 3.01 -6.61 -43.56
CA PHE A 896 2.85 -7.63 -42.53
C PHE A 896 4.06 -7.65 -41.59
N ILE A 897 3.82 -7.56 -40.28
CA ILE A 897 4.87 -7.56 -39.24
C ILE A 897 4.55 -8.59 -38.15
N LYS A 898 5.55 -9.39 -37.75
CA LYS A 898 5.46 -10.38 -36.68
C LYS A 898 6.63 -10.24 -35.70
N ALA A 899 6.34 -9.80 -34.48
CA ALA A 899 7.30 -9.70 -33.38
C ALA A 899 7.24 -10.98 -32.52
N SER A 900 8.16 -11.92 -32.71
CA SER A 900 8.21 -13.19 -31.95
C SER A 900 9.53 -13.94 -32.15
N THR A 901 9.84 -14.89 -31.27
CA THR A 901 10.97 -15.83 -31.43
C THR A 901 10.76 -16.87 -32.53
N GLN A 902 9.52 -17.17 -32.94
CA GLN A 902 9.18 -18.37 -33.71
C GLN A 902 9.94 -18.50 -35.05
N TRP A 903 10.04 -17.42 -35.83
CA TRP A 903 10.77 -17.44 -37.12
C TRP A 903 12.27 -17.67 -36.90
N PHE A 904 12.85 -16.94 -35.95
CA PHE A 904 14.26 -17.07 -35.56
C PHE A 904 14.58 -18.44 -34.93
N GLY A 905 13.59 -19.18 -34.46
CA GLY A 905 13.77 -20.55 -33.94
C GLY A 905 14.26 -21.56 -35.00
N LEU A 906 14.03 -21.26 -36.28
CA LEU A 906 14.49 -22.01 -37.45
C LEU A 906 15.91 -21.62 -37.90
N GLU A 907 16.40 -20.45 -37.48
CA GLU A 907 17.72 -19.95 -37.83
C GLU A 907 18.83 -20.66 -37.04
N ARG A 908 19.97 -20.93 -37.70
CA ARG A 908 21.12 -21.59 -37.06
C ARG A 908 21.77 -20.72 -35.98
N ASP A 909 21.71 -19.41 -36.18
CA ASP A 909 22.14 -18.39 -35.23
C ASP A 909 21.06 -17.31 -35.16
N PRO A 910 20.21 -17.29 -34.13
CA PRO A 910 19.24 -16.22 -33.93
C PRO A 910 19.87 -14.89 -33.51
N MET A 911 21.09 -14.89 -32.96
CA MET A 911 21.68 -13.74 -32.27
C MET A 911 22.16 -12.63 -33.23
N LYS A 912 22.44 -12.96 -34.50
CA LYS A 912 22.69 -11.97 -35.57
C LYS A 912 21.53 -10.99 -35.81
N TYR A 913 20.34 -11.26 -35.27
CA TYR A 913 19.11 -10.46 -35.47
C TYR A 913 18.65 -9.66 -34.25
N LEU A 914 19.43 -9.61 -33.16
CA LEU A 914 19.09 -8.88 -31.92
C LEU A 914 18.72 -7.38 -32.14
N GLN A 915 19.21 -6.77 -33.23
CA GLN A 915 18.99 -5.34 -33.56
C GLN A 915 18.56 -5.11 -35.01
N THR A 916 18.18 -6.17 -35.74
CA THR A 916 17.93 -6.11 -37.19
C THR A 916 16.61 -6.81 -37.57
N PRO A 917 15.58 -6.06 -38.02
CA PRO A 917 14.36 -6.66 -38.54
C PRO A 917 14.62 -7.34 -39.89
N VAL A 918 13.96 -8.48 -40.14
CA VAL A 918 14.19 -9.32 -41.33
C VAL A 918 12.92 -9.41 -42.17
N SER A 919 12.97 -9.01 -43.44
CA SER A 919 11.88 -9.31 -44.38
C SER A 919 12.08 -10.69 -45.01
N SER A 920 11.10 -11.58 -44.87
CA SER A 920 11.09 -12.90 -45.51
C SER A 920 9.66 -13.29 -45.91
N GLU A 921 9.48 -13.90 -47.09
CA GLU A 921 8.17 -14.28 -47.67
C GLU A 921 7.11 -13.16 -47.77
N GLY A 922 7.50 -11.89 -47.58
CA GLY A 922 6.58 -10.73 -47.51
C GLY A 922 6.16 -10.32 -46.10
N VAL A 923 6.73 -10.94 -45.07
CA VAL A 923 6.55 -10.62 -43.65
C VAL A 923 7.85 -10.04 -43.07
N TRP A 924 7.72 -8.95 -42.31
CA TRP A 924 8.78 -8.45 -41.45
C TRP A 924 8.79 -9.18 -40.10
N HIS A 925 9.84 -9.94 -39.84
CA HIS A 925 10.11 -10.59 -38.58
C HIS A 925 10.96 -9.70 -37.67
N VAL A 926 10.55 -9.56 -36.42
CA VAL A 926 11.30 -8.87 -35.36
C VAL A 926 11.47 -9.83 -34.19
N LEU A 927 12.70 -9.94 -33.68
CA LEU A 927 12.99 -10.82 -32.55
C LEU A 927 12.46 -10.18 -31.27
N TYR A 928 11.42 -10.78 -30.70
CA TYR A 928 10.77 -10.36 -29.44
C TYR A 928 10.43 -11.62 -28.63
N SER A 929 10.53 -11.54 -27.31
CA SER A 929 10.31 -12.67 -26.39
C SER A 929 9.65 -12.20 -25.09
N ILE A 930 8.63 -12.96 -24.68
CA ILE A 930 7.97 -12.87 -23.35
C ILE A 930 8.52 -13.90 -22.35
N HIS A 931 9.64 -14.57 -22.69
CA HIS A 931 10.37 -15.46 -21.78
C HIS A 931 11.85 -15.08 -21.70
N SER A 932 12.48 -15.48 -20.60
CA SER A 932 13.90 -15.27 -20.30
C SER A 932 14.82 -15.90 -21.35
N SER A 933 15.94 -15.25 -21.66
CA SER A 933 17.02 -15.90 -22.44
C SER A 933 17.84 -16.83 -21.55
N MET A 934 18.72 -17.62 -22.16
CA MET A 934 19.65 -18.48 -21.43
C MET A 934 20.52 -17.69 -20.43
N GLU A 935 21.05 -16.51 -20.80
CA GLU A 935 21.81 -15.66 -19.86
C GLU A 935 20.95 -15.14 -18.69
N GLU A 936 19.70 -14.77 -18.93
CA GLU A 936 18.80 -14.26 -17.89
C GLU A 936 18.31 -15.37 -16.96
N LEU A 937 18.09 -16.59 -17.47
CA LEU A 937 17.84 -17.77 -16.64
C LEU A 937 19.07 -18.11 -15.77
N VAL A 938 20.29 -18.04 -16.31
CA VAL A 938 21.52 -18.23 -15.53
C VAL A 938 21.62 -17.20 -14.40
N GLU A 939 21.36 -15.92 -14.68
CA GLU A 939 21.44 -14.87 -13.67
C GLU A 939 20.36 -15.01 -12.59
N PHE A 940 19.10 -15.23 -12.99
CA PHE A 940 17.98 -15.44 -12.07
C PHE A 940 18.26 -16.62 -11.12
N VAL A 941 18.64 -17.78 -11.69
CA VAL A 941 18.98 -18.99 -10.93
C VAL A 941 20.15 -18.75 -9.97
N ALA A 942 21.18 -18.02 -10.40
CA ALA A 942 22.33 -17.66 -9.56
C ALA A 942 21.95 -16.72 -8.40
N ARG A 943 20.97 -15.81 -8.60
CA ARG A 943 20.45 -14.93 -7.54
C ARG A 943 19.44 -15.62 -6.60
N VAL A 944 18.66 -16.60 -7.08
CA VAL A 944 17.70 -17.38 -6.26
C VAL A 944 18.40 -18.40 -5.35
N GLY A 945 19.49 -19.03 -5.81
CA GLY A 945 20.31 -19.92 -4.96
C GLY A 945 19.57 -21.18 -4.46
N ALA A 946 18.61 -21.71 -5.21
CA ALA A 946 17.79 -22.85 -4.81
C ALA A 946 18.59 -24.16 -4.67
N GLN A 947 18.22 -25.00 -3.69
CA GLN A 947 18.90 -26.30 -3.45
C GLN A 947 18.64 -27.33 -4.55
N LYS A 948 17.47 -27.25 -5.20
CA LYS A 948 17.04 -28.08 -6.34
C LYS A 948 16.37 -27.21 -7.39
N ILE A 949 16.60 -27.53 -8.67
CA ILE A 949 15.86 -26.98 -9.81
C ILE A 949 15.00 -28.09 -10.42
N VAL A 950 13.81 -27.75 -10.90
CA VAL A 950 12.92 -28.59 -11.70
C VAL A 950 12.50 -27.78 -12.94
N PRO A 951 12.68 -28.29 -14.17
CA PRO A 951 12.22 -27.59 -15.36
C PRO A 951 10.69 -27.71 -15.49
N LEU A 952 10.04 -26.66 -15.97
CA LEU A 952 8.63 -26.68 -16.36
C LEU A 952 8.45 -27.13 -17.81
N THR A 953 9.44 -26.90 -18.67
CA THR A 953 9.40 -27.19 -20.11
C THR A 953 10.61 -28.01 -20.57
N ASP A 954 10.52 -28.68 -21.73
CA ASP A 954 11.64 -29.47 -22.27
C ASP A 954 12.86 -28.59 -22.62
N CYS A 955 14.03 -28.96 -22.10
CA CYS A 955 15.24 -28.13 -22.16
C CYS A 955 16.55 -28.91 -22.30
N ASP A 956 17.66 -28.19 -22.47
CA ASP A 956 19.01 -28.76 -22.56
C ASP A 956 19.41 -29.40 -21.21
N ALA A 957 19.24 -30.72 -21.10
CA ALA A 957 19.52 -31.46 -19.87
C ALA A 957 21.00 -31.39 -19.41
N PRO A 958 22.03 -31.36 -20.29
CA PRO A 958 23.39 -30.95 -19.90
C PRO A 958 23.45 -29.58 -19.21
N LEU A 959 22.85 -28.53 -19.79
CA LEU A 959 22.87 -27.17 -19.26
C LEU A 959 22.09 -27.03 -17.94
N LEU A 960 20.91 -27.65 -17.84
CA LEU A 960 20.13 -27.74 -16.61
C LEU A 960 20.91 -28.38 -15.45
N ARG A 961 21.72 -29.41 -15.74
CA ARG A 961 22.63 -30.02 -14.75
C ARG A 961 23.74 -29.06 -14.35
N GLN A 962 24.38 -28.36 -15.30
CA GLN A 962 25.41 -27.36 -14.98
C GLN A 962 24.88 -26.23 -14.08
N LEU A 963 23.63 -25.78 -14.29
CA LEU A 963 22.96 -24.84 -13.39
C LEU A 963 22.71 -25.45 -12.00
N SER A 964 22.09 -26.63 -11.95
CA SER A 964 21.74 -27.33 -10.70
C SER A 964 22.98 -27.58 -9.82
N ASP A 965 24.05 -28.10 -10.41
CA ASP A 965 25.33 -28.33 -9.73
C ASP A 965 25.95 -27.03 -9.18
N SER A 966 25.76 -25.92 -9.88
CA SER A 966 26.32 -24.62 -9.49
C SER A 966 25.57 -24.00 -8.32
N CYS A 967 24.25 -24.11 -8.28
CA CYS A 967 23.43 -23.73 -7.12
C CYS A 967 23.71 -24.63 -5.89
N GLN A 968 23.92 -25.93 -6.09
CA GLN A 968 24.31 -26.83 -4.99
C GLN A 968 25.69 -26.48 -4.41
N ARG A 969 26.69 -26.19 -5.25
CA ARG A 969 28.00 -25.69 -4.79
C ARG A 969 27.89 -24.37 -4.01
N ALA A 970 27.04 -23.44 -4.46
CA ALA A 970 26.84 -22.16 -3.79
C ALA A 970 26.16 -22.32 -2.41
N SER A 971 25.09 -23.11 -2.32
CA SER A 971 24.34 -23.30 -1.07
C SER A 971 25.14 -24.08 0.00
N GLN A 972 26.14 -24.87 -0.38
CA GLN A 972 27.00 -25.62 0.55
C GLN A 972 28.20 -24.82 1.11
N ASN A 973 28.50 -23.62 0.62
CA ASN A 973 29.69 -22.86 1.05
C ASN A 973 29.46 -21.33 1.12
N PRO A 974 28.57 -20.86 2.01
CA PRO A 974 28.17 -19.45 2.09
C PRO A 974 29.25 -18.55 2.74
N LYS A 975 30.29 -18.20 1.97
CA LYS A 975 31.22 -17.12 2.34
C LYS A 975 30.74 -15.77 1.77
N PRO A 976 30.71 -14.69 2.57
CA PRO A 976 30.39 -13.36 2.06
C PRO A 976 31.57 -12.80 1.25
N GLY A 977 31.54 -13.00 -0.07
CA GLY A 977 32.54 -12.43 -0.96
C GLY A 977 32.43 -12.87 -2.41
N VAL A 978 32.03 -11.94 -3.28
CA VAL A 978 32.32 -11.87 -4.72
C VAL A 978 32.11 -13.16 -5.53
N PHE A 979 31.07 -13.19 -6.37
CA PHE A 979 31.03 -14.04 -7.56
C PHE A 979 32.28 -13.76 -8.41
N SER A 980 33.29 -14.63 -8.36
CA SER A 980 34.58 -14.37 -8.98
C SER A 980 34.46 -14.42 -10.50
N GLN A 981 34.86 -13.34 -11.19
CA GLN A 981 34.88 -13.24 -12.66
C GLN A 981 35.95 -14.13 -13.34
N LYS A 982 36.20 -15.33 -12.82
CA LYS A 982 37.26 -16.25 -13.27
C LYS A 982 36.79 -17.39 -14.19
N THR A 983 35.48 -17.61 -14.33
CA THR A 983 34.89 -18.32 -15.47
C THR A 983 34.40 -17.28 -16.47
N ALA A 984 35.27 -16.87 -17.39
CA ALA A 984 35.02 -15.75 -18.27
C ALA A 984 33.97 -16.07 -19.35
N TRP A 985 32.86 -15.35 -19.31
CA TRP A 985 31.96 -15.13 -20.44
C TRP A 985 31.83 -13.62 -20.69
N PRO A 986 31.53 -13.16 -21.92
CA PRO A 986 31.67 -11.74 -22.26
C PRO A 986 30.77 -10.82 -21.43
N LYS A 987 31.29 -9.66 -21.03
CA LYS A 987 30.49 -8.61 -20.38
C LYS A 987 29.39 -8.14 -21.34
N ARG A 988 28.19 -7.89 -20.82
CA ARG A 988 27.21 -7.01 -21.50
C ARG A 988 27.86 -5.63 -21.62
N ASP A 989 27.84 -5.05 -22.82
CA ASP A 989 28.28 -3.67 -23.05
C ASP A 989 27.16 -2.73 -22.60
N SER A 990 27.45 -1.86 -21.63
CA SER A 990 26.46 -0.99 -20.98
C SER A 990 26.21 0.32 -21.74
N SER A 991 26.51 0.36 -23.04
CA SER A 991 26.34 1.52 -23.93
C SER A 991 24.91 1.70 -24.46
N PHE A 992 23.89 1.37 -23.65
CA PHE A 992 22.47 1.58 -23.96
C PHE A 992 21.82 2.71 -23.14
N ILE A 993 22.43 3.90 -23.20
CA ILE A 993 21.73 5.16 -22.91
C ILE A 993 21.35 5.76 -24.27
N VAL A 994 20.05 5.85 -24.56
CA VAL A 994 19.56 6.55 -25.76
C VAL A 994 19.62 8.06 -25.51
N ASN A 995 20.82 8.63 -25.62
CA ASN A 995 20.99 10.06 -25.77
C ASN A 995 20.33 10.50 -27.08
N ARG A 996 19.41 11.47 -27.03
CA ARG A 996 18.90 12.16 -28.23
C ARG A 996 19.98 13.07 -28.82
N SER A 997 20.96 12.48 -29.47
CA SER A 997 21.86 13.17 -30.39
C SER A 997 21.14 13.34 -31.73
N ILE A 998 20.78 14.58 -32.10
CA ILE A 998 20.31 14.87 -33.46
C ILE A 998 21.52 14.75 -34.39
N GLY A 999 21.57 13.68 -35.18
CA GLY A 999 22.61 13.45 -36.17
C GLY A 999 22.47 14.40 -37.36
N LEU A 1000 23.13 15.54 -37.29
CA LEU A 1000 23.57 16.27 -38.48
C LEU A 1000 24.80 15.53 -39.04
N ASN A 1001 24.85 15.30 -40.35
CA ASN A 1001 26.01 14.70 -41.01
C ASN A 1001 27.01 15.79 -41.42
N ASP A 1002 28.30 15.58 -41.10
CA ASP A 1002 29.40 16.50 -41.41
C ASP A 1002 29.85 16.44 -42.89
N ASP A 1003 28.99 16.83 -43.83
CA ASP A 1003 29.36 16.86 -45.27
C ASP A 1003 28.83 18.07 -46.08
N ASP A 1004 28.10 19.02 -45.47
CA ASP A 1004 27.49 20.16 -46.21
C ASP A 1004 27.82 21.54 -45.63
N LEU A 1005 29.10 21.94 -45.74
CA LEU A 1005 29.64 23.22 -45.26
C LEU A 1005 29.85 24.26 -46.39
N SER A 1006 28.80 24.60 -47.16
CA SER A 1006 28.92 25.74 -48.12
C SER A 1006 27.65 26.53 -48.50
N GLN A 1007 26.79 26.92 -47.54
CA GLN A 1007 26.09 28.23 -47.64
C GLN A 1007 25.56 28.75 -46.29
N LYS A 1008 25.23 30.04 -46.25
CA LYS A 1008 24.74 30.75 -45.05
C LYS A 1008 23.32 31.26 -45.25
N GLU A 1009 22.40 30.82 -44.41
CA GLU A 1009 21.18 31.57 -44.03
C GLU A 1009 21.16 31.73 -42.51
N SER A 1010 20.38 32.69 -41.98
CA SER A 1010 20.35 32.96 -40.54
C SER A 1010 19.23 32.21 -39.83
N VAL A 1011 19.45 31.87 -38.56
CA VAL A 1011 18.44 31.20 -37.72
C VAL A 1011 17.25 32.12 -37.42
N GLU A 1012 17.44 33.44 -37.49
CA GLU A 1012 16.37 34.43 -37.29
C GLU A 1012 15.36 34.42 -38.45
N ASP A 1013 15.79 34.11 -39.68
CA ASP A 1013 14.89 34.01 -40.85
C ASP A 1013 13.95 32.80 -40.77
N ILE A 1014 14.41 31.70 -40.17
CA ILE A 1014 13.60 30.48 -39.96
C ILE A 1014 12.53 30.73 -38.90
N ILE A 1015 12.90 31.32 -37.76
CA ILE A 1015 12.00 31.56 -36.62
C ILE A 1015 10.86 32.53 -36.99
N ASN A 1016 11.14 33.54 -37.81
CA ASN A 1016 10.14 34.52 -38.25
C ASN A 1016 9.10 33.94 -39.22
N ARG A 1017 9.37 32.80 -39.88
CA ARG A 1017 8.43 32.18 -40.81
C ARG A 1017 7.36 31.36 -40.10
N ASP A 1018 7.77 30.49 -39.18
CA ASP A 1018 6.86 29.54 -38.54
C ASP A 1018 5.90 30.22 -37.54
N LEU A 1019 6.21 31.43 -37.07
CA LEU A 1019 5.30 32.29 -36.29
C LEU A 1019 4.17 32.92 -37.12
N ALA A 1020 4.22 32.88 -38.46
CA ALA A 1020 3.26 33.54 -39.34
C ALA A 1020 2.08 32.64 -39.79
N GLU A 1021 2.18 31.32 -39.64
CA GLU A 1021 1.13 30.39 -40.11
C GLU A 1021 0.07 30.05 -39.05
N THR A 1022 0.42 30.12 -37.76
CA THR A 1022 -0.43 29.67 -36.64
C THR A 1022 -1.68 30.53 -36.43
N ASP A 1023 -1.68 31.78 -36.90
CA ASP A 1023 -2.76 32.76 -36.65
C ASP A 1023 -3.91 32.67 -37.68
N ARG A 1024 -3.94 31.62 -38.51
CA ARG A 1024 -4.93 31.44 -39.60
C ARG A 1024 -5.71 30.11 -39.55
N LYS A 1025 -6.51 29.88 -38.50
CA LYS A 1025 -7.90 29.35 -38.57
C LYS A 1025 -8.51 29.11 -37.18
N ARG A 1026 -9.65 29.75 -36.92
CA ARG A 1026 -10.55 29.44 -35.79
C ARG A 1026 -12.00 29.78 -36.20
N VAL A 1027 -12.99 29.19 -35.49
CA VAL A 1027 -14.43 29.53 -35.44
C VAL A 1027 -15.39 28.83 -36.43
N LYS A 1028 -16.58 28.46 -35.89
CA LYS A 1028 -17.82 27.84 -36.45
C LYS A 1028 -17.77 26.34 -36.74
N THR A 1029 -18.53 25.42 -36.12
CA THR A 1029 -19.84 25.32 -35.38
C THR A 1029 -21.11 25.13 -36.22
N SER A 1030 -21.76 23.96 -36.12
CA SER A 1030 -23.21 23.75 -35.87
C SER A 1030 -23.69 22.30 -36.13
N SER A 1031 -24.65 21.79 -35.30
CA SER A 1031 -25.83 20.93 -35.62
C SER A 1031 -25.71 19.62 -36.46
N GLN A 1032 -26.52 18.56 -36.31
CA GLN A 1032 -27.57 18.13 -35.34
C GLN A 1032 -27.85 16.62 -35.54
N GLU A 1033 -28.41 15.93 -34.54
CA GLU A 1033 -29.19 14.66 -34.66
C GLU A 1033 -28.46 13.41 -35.24
N GLU A 1034 -28.93 12.15 -35.12
CA GLU A 1034 -30.15 11.60 -34.50
C GLU A 1034 -29.91 10.23 -33.78
N LEU A 1035 -30.98 9.57 -33.35
CA LEU A 1035 -31.05 8.34 -32.54
C LEU A 1035 -30.74 7.03 -33.30
N GLY A 1036 -30.34 5.96 -32.59
CA GLY A 1036 -30.22 4.62 -33.16
C GLY A 1036 -29.83 3.50 -32.19
N SER A 1037 -30.77 2.98 -31.40
CA SER A 1037 -30.56 1.88 -30.45
C SER A 1037 -30.95 0.50 -31.00
N TRP A 1038 -30.09 -0.52 -30.88
CA TRP A 1038 -30.49 -1.93 -30.92
C TRP A 1038 -29.61 -2.81 -30.02
N LEU A 1039 -30.23 -3.76 -29.31
CA LEU A 1039 -29.55 -4.90 -28.69
C LEU A 1039 -29.42 -6.03 -29.72
N TYR A 1040 -28.35 -6.82 -29.63
CA TYR A 1040 -28.37 -8.24 -30.00
C TYR A 1040 -27.54 -9.06 -29.01
N LEU A 1041 -27.99 -10.28 -28.71
CA LEU A 1041 -27.33 -11.29 -27.90
C LEU A 1041 -27.07 -12.51 -28.79
N GLU A 1042 -25.88 -13.10 -28.74
CA GLU A 1042 -25.67 -14.47 -29.24
C GLU A 1042 -24.44 -15.14 -28.59
N SER A 1043 -24.60 -16.44 -28.36
CA SER A 1043 -23.69 -17.47 -27.82
C SER A 1043 -23.11 -18.32 -28.97
N ASP A 1044 -22.09 -19.17 -28.86
CA ASP A 1044 -21.05 -19.45 -27.83
C ASP A 1044 -19.88 -20.21 -28.54
N ASP A 1045 -18.91 -20.72 -27.77
CA ASP A 1045 -18.00 -21.87 -28.05
C ASP A 1045 -16.93 -21.82 -29.20
N ASP A 1046 -15.66 -21.76 -28.76
CA ASP A 1046 -14.55 -22.75 -28.91
C ASP A 1046 -14.67 -23.95 -29.90
N GLU A 1047 -13.61 -24.69 -30.32
CA GLU A 1047 -12.19 -24.74 -29.92
C GLU A 1047 -11.23 -25.15 -31.10
N TYR A 1048 -10.03 -25.70 -30.81
CA TYR A 1048 -9.16 -26.39 -31.78
C TYR A 1048 -8.34 -27.51 -31.13
N PHE A 1049 -8.75 -28.77 -31.34
CA PHE A 1049 -7.89 -29.96 -31.23
C PHE A 1049 -7.71 -30.61 -32.62
N ILE A 1050 -6.98 -31.73 -32.71
CA ILE A 1050 -6.62 -32.39 -33.98
C ILE A 1050 -7.33 -33.73 -34.11
N ASP A 1051 -8.06 -33.92 -35.21
CA ASP A 1051 -8.87 -35.11 -35.49
C ASP A 1051 -8.06 -36.36 -35.89
N PRO A 1052 -8.47 -37.56 -35.43
CA PRO A 1052 -8.30 -38.82 -36.17
C PRO A 1052 -9.45 -39.00 -37.20
N PRO A 1053 -9.28 -39.83 -38.25
CA PRO A 1053 -10.11 -39.78 -39.46
C PRO A 1053 -11.48 -40.49 -39.38
N ASP A 1054 -12.32 -40.17 -40.38
CA ASP A 1054 -13.75 -40.47 -40.52
C ASP A 1054 -14.18 -41.95 -40.45
N VAL A 1055 -15.39 -42.19 -39.92
CA VAL A 1055 -16.31 -43.25 -40.38
C VAL A 1055 -17.77 -42.77 -40.37
N ASP A 1056 -18.21 -42.32 -41.54
CA ASP A 1056 -19.53 -42.47 -42.17
C ASP A 1056 -20.83 -42.81 -41.37
N THR A 1057 -21.85 -41.97 -41.64
CA THR A 1057 -23.24 -42.31 -42.05
C THR A 1057 -24.42 -42.52 -41.05
N PHE A 1058 -25.45 -41.68 -41.30
CA PHE A 1058 -26.90 -41.98 -41.46
C PHE A 1058 -27.88 -42.12 -40.25
N GLU A 1059 -29.02 -41.44 -40.44
CA GLU A 1059 -30.45 -41.76 -40.18
C GLU A 1059 -30.85 -42.78 -39.08
N GLY A 1060 -31.90 -42.55 -38.28
CA GLY A 1060 -32.81 -41.40 -38.21
C GLY A 1060 -34.10 -41.64 -37.37
N GLU A 1061 -34.90 -40.58 -37.26
CA GLU A 1061 -36.38 -40.55 -37.09
C GLU A 1061 -37.13 -41.08 -35.82
N TYR A 1062 -37.90 -40.14 -35.22
CA TYR A 1062 -39.30 -40.26 -34.75
C TYR A 1062 -39.76 -41.05 -33.49
N THR A 1063 -40.26 -40.28 -32.49
CA THR A 1063 -41.52 -40.47 -31.67
C THR A 1063 -41.71 -41.72 -30.76
N SER A 1064 -42.48 -41.69 -29.65
CA SER A 1064 -43.08 -40.62 -28.82
C SER A 1064 -43.60 -41.19 -27.46
N ASP A 1065 -44.15 -40.32 -26.61
CA ASP A 1065 -45.16 -40.58 -25.55
C ASP A 1065 -44.86 -41.46 -24.31
N GLU A 1066 -44.73 -40.80 -23.14
CA GLU A 1066 -45.59 -40.87 -21.92
C GLU A 1066 -46.50 -42.10 -21.58
N PRO A 1067 -47.01 -42.26 -20.32
CA PRO A 1067 -46.52 -41.85 -18.98
C PRO A 1067 -46.85 -42.88 -17.82
N THR A 1068 -46.73 -42.47 -16.53
CA THR A 1068 -47.44 -43.01 -15.30
C THR A 1068 -47.12 -44.46 -14.80
N GLU A 1069 -47.32 -44.91 -13.54
CA GLU A 1069 -47.50 -44.30 -12.20
C GLU A 1069 -47.25 -45.29 -11.01
N THR A 1070 -46.91 -44.76 -9.81
CA THR A 1070 -47.25 -45.24 -8.43
C THR A 1070 -46.71 -46.54 -7.76
N HIS A 1071 -46.48 -46.43 -6.43
CA HIS A 1071 -46.77 -47.42 -5.33
C HIS A 1071 -45.96 -48.76 -5.20
N ARG A 1072 -45.73 -49.39 -4.02
CA ARG A 1072 -45.80 -49.01 -2.56
C ARG A 1072 -45.13 -50.10 -1.63
N GLU A 1073 -44.74 -49.71 -0.41
CA GLU A 1073 -44.66 -50.48 0.88
C GLU A 1073 -44.00 -51.89 1.06
N ASP A 1074 -42.82 -51.91 1.73
CA ASP A 1074 -42.54 -52.50 3.08
C ASP A 1074 -42.21 -54.03 3.35
N THR A 1075 -41.47 -54.26 4.45
CA THR A 1075 -41.27 -55.46 5.32
C THR A 1075 -40.15 -56.55 5.10
N LYS A 1076 -39.06 -56.41 5.90
CA LYS A 1076 -38.50 -57.37 6.91
C LYS A 1076 -38.15 -58.87 6.61
N SER A 1077 -36.84 -59.18 6.68
CA SER A 1077 -36.14 -59.93 7.79
C SER A 1077 -35.55 -61.37 7.65
N SER A 1078 -34.34 -61.52 8.20
CA SER A 1078 -33.68 -62.75 8.75
C SER A 1078 -33.18 -63.83 7.75
N SER A 1079 -32.21 -64.73 8.03
CA SER A 1079 -31.31 -64.99 9.19
C SER A 1079 -29.95 -65.56 8.69
N GLY A 1080 -28.79 -65.40 9.35
CA GLY A 1080 -28.27 -66.26 10.45
C GLY A 1080 -26.85 -66.80 10.10
N ILE A 1081 -25.96 -67.34 10.97
CA ILE A 1081 -25.90 -67.55 12.44
C ILE A 1081 -24.43 -67.73 12.91
N GLY A 1082 -24.06 -67.19 14.09
CA GLY A 1082 -23.16 -67.87 15.05
C GLY A 1082 -21.80 -67.20 15.41
N ARG A 1083 -21.24 -67.39 16.62
CA ARG A 1083 -21.72 -68.10 17.85
C ARG A 1083 -20.90 -67.70 19.12
N LYS A 1084 -21.59 -67.30 20.22
CA LYS A 1084 -21.27 -67.57 21.66
C LYS A 1084 -20.00 -66.90 22.30
N LYS A 1085 -19.89 -66.60 23.62
CA LYS A 1085 -20.83 -66.51 24.79
C LYS A 1085 -20.18 -65.81 26.03
N VAL A 1086 -20.98 -65.13 26.87
CA VAL A 1086 -21.00 -65.10 28.39
C VAL A 1086 -19.71 -64.67 29.16
N SER A 1087 -19.63 -63.56 29.93
CA SER A 1087 -20.16 -63.24 31.30
C SER A 1087 -19.45 -63.95 32.49
N SER A 1088 -19.28 -63.43 33.73
CA SER A 1088 -19.65 -62.13 34.36
C SER A 1088 -19.10 -61.93 35.82
N PHE A 1089 -18.88 -60.66 36.24
CA PHE A 1089 -19.02 -60.07 37.60
C PHE A 1089 -18.00 -60.26 38.77
N ARG A 1090 -17.55 -59.10 39.35
CA ARG A 1090 -17.14 -58.77 40.77
C ARG A 1090 -15.93 -59.50 41.43
N SER A 1091 -15.18 -58.95 42.41
CA SER A 1091 -15.10 -57.59 43.04
C SER A 1091 -13.89 -57.36 43.99
N HIS A 1092 -13.41 -56.10 44.09
CA HIS A 1092 -12.93 -55.37 45.31
C HIS A 1092 -11.54 -55.60 46.01
N LEU A 1093 -10.81 -54.45 46.16
CA LEU A 1093 -10.09 -53.89 47.35
C LEU A 1093 -8.65 -54.29 47.80
N LYS A 1094 -7.81 -53.21 47.92
CA LYS A 1094 -6.86 -52.80 49.01
C LYS A 1094 -5.41 -53.36 49.18
N GLY A 1095 -4.44 -52.43 49.07
CA GLY A 1095 -3.28 -52.24 49.99
C GLY A 1095 -1.99 -53.05 49.73
N ARG A 1096 -0.81 -52.72 50.31
CA ARG A 1096 -0.25 -51.46 50.87
C ARG A 1096 1.28 -51.64 51.15
N GLU A 1097 1.98 -50.58 51.63
CA GLU A 1097 3.36 -50.57 52.23
C GLU A 1097 4.56 -50.82 51.26
N CYS A 1098 5.72 -50.12 51.27
CA CYS A 1098 6.73 -49.64 52.28
C CYS A 1098 7.94 -50.61 52.38
N LEU A 1099 9.22 -50.25 52.66
CA LEU A 1099 9.91 -48.99 53.08
C LEU A 1099 11.47 -49.14 52.92
N LEU A 1100 12.26 -48.04 52.99
CA LEU A 1100 13.74 -47.94 53.22
C LEU A 1100 14.68 -48.50 52.09
N ASP A 1101 15.97 -48.15 51.90
CA ASP A 1101 16.97 -47.20 52.47
C ASP A 1101 18.16 -47.03 51.45
N SER A 1102 19.25 -46.21 51.55
CA SER A 1102 19.72 -45.18 52.51
C SER A 1102 20.69 -44.12 51.85
N LEU A 1103 22.03 -44.20 52.06
CA LEU A 1103 23.10 -43.16 51.89
C LEU A 1103 24.51 -43.84 51.68
N PRO A 1104 25.71 -43.17 51.59
CA PRO A 1104 26.09 -41.76 51.82
C PRO A 1104 27.10 -41.05 50.83
N HIS A 1105 27.29 -39.73 51.05
CA HIS A 1105 28.48 -38.82 50.99
C HIS A 1105 29.81 -39.20 50.26
N SER A 1106 30.73 -38.29 49.84
CA SER A 1106 30.97 -36.81 49.92
C SER A 1106 32.11 -36.43 48.93
N GLY A 1107 32.48 -35.18 48.60
CA GLY A 1107 32.00 -33.81 48.96
C GLY A 1107 33.14 -32.76 48.95
N LEU A 1108 32.80 -31.45 49.01
CA LEU A 1108 33.69 -30.28 49.28
C LEU A 1108 34.71 -29.91 48.16
N THR A 1109 35.26 -28.69 47.96
CA THR A 1109 35.08 -27.25 48.34
C THR A 1109 36.11 -26.44 47.49
N ALA A 1110 36.11 -25.12 47.25
CA ALA A 1110 35.20 -23.96 47.22
C ALA A 1110 36.05 -22.77 46.64
N ASP A 1111 35.86 -21.44 46.75
CA ASP A 1111 34.83 -20.51 47.29
C ASP A 1111 35.04 -19.09 46.65
N SER A 1112 34.04 -18.19 46.72
CA SER A 1112 34.16 -16.70 46.71
C SER A 1112 34.73 -15.98 45.45
N ALA A 1113 34.44 -14.72 45.11
CA ALA A 1113 33.35 -13.75 45.34
C ALA A 1113 33.48 -12.65 44.22
N ASN A 1114 32.77 -11.52 44.09
CA ASN A 1114 31.99 -10.70 45.04
C ASN A 1114 31.15 -9.62 44.28
N ARG A 1115 29.92 -9.32 44.75
CA ARG A 1115 29.11 -8.07 44.56
C ARG A 1115 28.70 -7.65 43.12
N VAL A 1116 27.44 -7.30 42.79
CA VAL A 1116 26.47 -6.32 43.40
C VAL A 1116 27.00 -4.89 43.22
N THR A 1117 26.31 -3.95 42.56
CA THR A 1117 24.85 -3.66 42.53
C THR A 1117 24.18 -3.75 41.17
#